data_AF-A0A7K8X599-F1
#
_entry.id   AF-A0A7K8X599-F1
#
_cell.length_a   1.000
_cell.length_b   1.000
_cell.length_c   1.000
_cell.angle_alpha   90.00
_cell.angle_beta   90.00
_cell.angle_gamma   90.00
#
_symmetry.space_group_name_H-M   'P 1'
#
loop_
_entity.id
_entity.type
_entity.pdbx_description
1 polymer ?
#
loop_
_entity_poly.entity_id
_entity_poly.type
_entity_poly.pdbx_seq_one_letter_code
_entity_poly.pdbx_strand_id
1 'polypeptide(L)'
;QTTHPVVCAAQQTTTTTSSVNEDHSKQKSTWTEHKSPDGRTYYYNTETKQSTWEKPDDLKTPAEQLLSKCPWKEYKSDAGKPYYYNSQTKESRWAKPKELEDLEAAEATNATTAAATETAAAVTTTAAASAATVAPEADAAAASSVVENESSGTATAEEQGQAASAPAGQEQSGEAAANATDDSSKQEASGEKKNAYIMKFLIFVSSAASKKEDDDAQPVKKTYTWNTKEEAKQAFKELLKEKRVPSNASWEQAMKMIINDPRYSALAKLSEKKQAFNAYKVQTEKEEKEEARSKYKEAKESFQRFLENHEKMTSTTRYKKAEQMFGEMEVWNAISERDRLEIYEDVLFFLSKKEKEQAKQLRKRNWEALKNILDNMANVTYCTTWSEAQQYLMDNPTFAEDEELQNMDKEDALICFEEHIRALEKEEEEEKQKSLLRERRRQRKNRESFQLFLDELHEHGQLHSMSSWMELYPTISSDIRFTNMLGQPGSTALDLFKFYVEDLKARYHDEKKIIKDILKDKGFVVEVNTSFEDFVTVISSTKRATTLDAGNIKLAFNSLLEKAEAREREREKEEARKMKRKESAFKSMLKQATPPIELDAVWEDIRDRFVKEPAFEDITLESERKRIFKDFMHVLE
;
A
#
# COMPACT_ATOMS: atom_id res chain seq x y z
N GLN A 1 -2.78 4.39 -73.66
CA GLN A 1 -4.08 4.47 -74.38
C GLN A 1 -5.03 3.56 -73.59
N THR A 2 -5.98 4.10 -72.81
CA THR A 2 -7.37 4.46 -73.21
C THR A 2 -8.15 3.27 -73.81
N THR A 3 -9.37 2.89 -73.37
CA THR A 3 -10.41 3.63 -72.61
C THR A 3 -11.43 2.69 -71.93
N HIS A 4 -12.09 3.14 -70.85
CA HIS A 4 -13.37 2.58 -70.32
C HIS A 4 -14.59 3.09 -71.14
N PRO A 5 -15.80 2.50 -71.04
CA PRO A 5 -16.81 2.76 -69.96
C PRO A 5 -17.45 1.44 -69.41
N VAL A 6 -17.96 1.24 -68.19
CA VAL A 6 -18.81 1.99 -67.21
C VAL A 6 -20.28 2.15 -67.65
N VAL A 7 -21.23 1.49 -66.94
CA VAL A 7 -22.49 2.03 -66.34
C VAL A 7 -23.46 0.89 -65.90
N CYS A 8 -23.89 0.92 -64.63
CA CYS A 8 -25.12 0.36 -63.98
C CYS A 8 -25.52 -1.14 -64.12
N ALA A 9 -26.27 -1.77 -63.18
CA ALA A 9 -27.07 -1.21 -62.08
C ALA A 9 -27.13 -2.08 -60.79
N ALA A 10 -27.36 -1.40 -59.66
CA ALA A 10 -28.11 -1.80 -58.46
C ALA A 10 -27.87 -3.16 -57.76
N GLN A 11 -27.26 -3.09 -56.57
CA GLN A 11 -27.66 -3.92 -55.42
C GLN A 11 -28.42 -3.03 -54.43
N GLN A 12 -29.59 -3.47 -53.97
CA GLN A 12 -30.27 -2.90 -52.80
C GLN A 12 -30.79 -4.00 -51.89
N THR A 13 -30.64 -3.73 -50.59
CA THR A 13 -31.10 -4.52 -49.45
C THR A 13 -32.62 -4.48 -49.33
N THR A 14 -33.25 -5.61 -49.00
CA THR A 14 -34.67 -5.65 -48.59
C THR A 14 -34.81 -6.03 -47.12
N THR A 15 -35.17 -5.02 -46.32
CA THR A 15 -35.84 -5.20 -45.03
C THR A 15 -37.18 -5.90 -45.23
N THR A 16 -37.52 -6.86 -44.37
CA THR A 16 -38.89 -7.40 -44.27
C THR A 16 -39.49 -7.04 -42.92
N THR A 17 -40.38 -6.06 -42.93
CA THR A 17 -41.36 -5.79 -41.88
C THR A 17 -42.43 -6.90 -41.84
N SER A 18 -42.82 -7.34 -40.64
CA SER A 18 -44.08 -8.05 -40.43
C SER A 18 -44.74 -7.57 -39.14
N SER A 19 -45.85 -6.84 -39.30
CA SER A 19 -46.67 -6.36 -38.18
C SER A 19 -47.74 -7.38 -37.79
N VAL A 20 -47.81 -7.64 -36.47
CA VAL A 20 -49.01 -7.79 -35.64
C VAL A 20 -50.21 -8.58 -36.18
N ASN A 21 -50.56 -9.65 -35.48
CA ASN A 21 -51.92 -9.84 -34.98
C ASN A 21 -51.86 -10.41 -33.56
N GLU A 22 -52.62 -9.81 -32.64
CA GLU A 22 -52.84 -10.35 -31.30
C GLU A 22 -53.86 -11.49 -31.34
N ASP A 23 -53.72 -12.47 -30.44
CA ASP A 23 -54.89 -13.07 -29.81
C ASP A 23 -54.57 -13.43 -28.34
N HIS A 24 -55.42 -12.99 -27.41
CA HIS A 24 -55.20 -13.10 -25.97
C HIS A 24 -55.94 -14.32 -25.41
N SER A 25 -55.24 -15.45 -25.27
CA SER A 25 -55.79 -16.67 -24.66
C SER A 25 -54.98 -17.13 -23.44
N LYS A 26 -55.66 -17.14 -22.28
CA LYS A 26 -55.15 -17.54 -20.95
C LYS A 26 -54.31 -18.82 -20.96
N GLN A 27 -52.99 -18.71 -21.01
CA GLN A 27 -52.10 -19.81 -20.64
C GLN A 27 -51.88 -19.82 -19.12
N LYS A 28 -52.16 -20.97 -18.50
CA LYS A 28 -51.85 -21.23 -17.09
C LYS A 28 -50.37 -21.55 -16.99
N SER A 29 -49.63 -20.97 -16.04
CA SER A 29 -48.19 -21.20 -15.88
C SER A 29 -47.86 -22.69 -15.81
N THR A 30 -47.03 -23.16 -16.74
CA THR A 30 -46.64 -24.58 -16.89
C THR A 30 -45.69 -25.07 -15.78
N TRP A 31 -45.10 -24.14 -15.04
CA TRP A 31 -44.19 -24.38 -13.93
C TRP A 31 -44.92 -24.36 -12.57
N THR A 32 -44.55 -25.30 -11.70
CA THR A 32 -45.13 -25.48 -10.37
C THR A 32 -44.03 -25.49 -9.29
N GLU A 33 -44.28 -24.87 -8.13
CA GLU A 33 -43.34 -24.91 -7.00
C GLU A 33 -43.54 -26.18 -6.16
N HIS A 34 -42.45 -26.87 -5.85
CA HIS A 34 -42.41 -28.04 -4.96
C HIS A 34 -41.28 -27.88 -3.93
N LYS A 35 -41.35 -28.62 -2.82
CA LYS A 35 -40.28 -28.65 -1.81
C LYS A 35 -39.68 -30.05 -1.72
N SER A 36 -38.35 -30.12 -1.68
CA SER A 36 -37.64 -31.38 -1.47
C SER A 36 -37.75 -31.85 0.00
N PRO A 37 -37.43 -33.11 0.31
CA PRO A 37 -37.35 -33.60 1.69
C PRO A 37 -36.32 -32.85 2.57
N ASP A 38 -35.36 -32.15 1.96
CA ASP A 38 -34.37 -31.27 2.60
C ASP A 38 -34.90 -29.83 2.79
N GLY A 39 -36.20 -29.59 2.59
CA GLY A 39 -36.87 -28.29 2.72
C GLY A 39 -36.61 -27.28 1.60
N ARG A 40 -35.73 -27.61 0.63
CA ARG A 40 -35.37 -26.71 -0.48
C ARG A 40 -36.48 -26.66 -1.53
N THR A 41 -36.91 -25.45 -1.90
CA THR A 41 -37.82 -25.24 -3.04
C THR A 41 -37.12 -25.60 -4.36
N TYR A 42 -37.86 -26.27 -5.24
CA TYR A 42 -37.51 -26.45 -6.66
C TYR A 42 -38.75 -26.22 -7.53
N TYR A 43 -38.54 -25.85 -8.78
CA TYR A 43 -39.59 -25.56 -9.75
C TYR A 43 -39.66 -26.66 -10.80
N TYR A 44 -40.84 -27.19 -11.03
CA TYR A 44 -41.09 -28.33 -11.91
C TYR A 44 -41.95 -27.94 -13.11
N ASN A 45 -41.43 -28.13 -14.31
CA ASN A 45 -42.16 -27.94 -15.55
C ASN A 45 -43.03 -29.16 -15.84
N THR A 46 -44.34 -28.97 -15.88
CA THR A 46 -45.29 -30.07 -16.08
C THR A 46 -45.30 -30.62 -17.52
N GLU A 47 -44.86 -29.85 -18.51
CA GLU A 47 -44.75 -30.27 -19.92
C GLU A 47 -43.39 -30.90 -20.23
N THR A 48 -42.28 -30.21 -19.94
CA THR A 48 -40.92 -30.71 -20.26
C THR A 48 -40.40 -31.76 -19.28
N LYS A 49 -41.09 -31.99 -18.16
CA LYS A 49 -40.71 -32.90 -17.06
C LYS A 49 -39.40 -32.55 -16.37
N GLN A 50 -38.86 -31.35 -16.60
CA GLN A 50 -37.61 -30.88 -15.99
C GLN A 50 -37.87 -30.19 -14.64
N SER A 51 -36.95 -30.39 -13.70
CA SER A 51 -36.86 -29.65 -12.44
C SER A 51 -35.65 -28.73 -12.45
N THR A 52 -35.83 -27.49 -11.98
CA THR A 52 -34.75 -26.53 -11.76
C THR A 52 -34.81 -25.99 -10.32
N TRP A 53 -33.65 -25.64 -9.77
CA TRP A 53 -33.54 -24.98 -8.47
C TRP A 53 -33.66 -23.46 -8.59
N GLU A 54 -33.58 -22.91 -9.80
CA GLU A 54 -33.73 -21.48 -10.09
C GLU A 54 -35.15 -21.16 -10.56
N LYS A 55 -35.73 -20.06 -10.07
CA LYS A 55 -37.11 -19.66 -10.39
C LYS A 55 -37.26 -19.36 -11.90
N PRO A 56 -38.09 -20.11 -12.66
CA PRO A 56 -38.30 -19.90 -14.08
C PRO A 56 -38.88 -18.52 -14.39
N ASP A 57 -38.55 -17.96 -15.56
CA ASP A 57 -38.95 -16.60 -15.94
C ASP A 57 -40.48 -16.42 -16.04
N ASP A 58 -41.22 -17.49 -16.34
CA ASP A 58 -42.70 -17.53 -16.38
C ASP A 58 -43.37 -17.42 -14.99
N LEU A 59 -42.59 -17.51 -13.91
CA LEU A 59 -43.03 -17.34 -12.52
C LEU A 59 -42.44 -16.09 -11.85
N LYS A 60 -41.56 -15.34 -12.55
CA LYS A 60 -41.01 -14.09 -12.03
C LYS A 60 -42.04 -12.96 -12.15
N THR A 61 -42.12 -12.12 -11.14
CA THR A 61 -42.94 -10.90 -11.21
C THR A 61 -42.31 -9.88 -12.17
N PRO A 62 -43.06 -8.90 -12.70
CA PRO A 62 -42.51 -7.85 -13.55
C PRO A 62 -41.36 -7.06 -12.90
N ALA A 63 -41.35 -6.93 -11.56
CA ALA A 63 -40.26 -6.32 -10.80
C ALA A 63 -39.00 -7.20 -10.76
N GLU A 64 -39.14 -8.52 -10.53
CA GLU A 64 -38.02 -9.46 -10.56
C GLU A 64 -37.35 -9.54 -11.96
N GLN A 65 -38.14 -9.44 -13.03
CA GLN A 65 -37.60 -9.33 -14.40
C GLN A 65 -36.83 -8.01 -14.62
N LEU A 66 -37.27 -6.91 -14.02
CA LEU A 66 -36.57 -5.62 -14.10
C LEU A 66 -35.23 -5.66 -13.35
N LEU A 67 -35.21 -6.19 -12.12
CA LEU A 67 -33.97 -6.40 -11.35
C LEU A 67 -32.95 -7.26 -12.10
N SER A 68 -33.39 -8.31 -12.80
CA SER A 68 -32.48 -9.16 -13.60
C SER A 68 -31.87 -8.46 -14.83
N LYS A 69 -32.41 -7.30 -15.25
CA LYS A 69 -31.84 -6.46 -16.32
C LYS A 69 -30.95 -5.32 -15.80
N CYS A 70 -30.84 -5.15 -14.48
CA CYS A 70 -30.08 -4.05 -13.88
C CYS A 70 -28.59 -4.42 -13.75
N PRO A 71 -27.66 -3.63 -14.34
CA PRO A 71 -26.26 -4.02 -14.40
C PRO A 71 -25.49 -3.75 -13.10
N TRP A 72 -26.00 -2.91 -12.19
CA TRP A 72 -25.40 -2.58 -10.91
C TRP A 72 -25.78 -3.58 -9.81
N LYS A 73 -24.79 -3.99 -9.01
CA LYS A 73 -24.97 -4.84 -7.82
C LYS A 73 -24.28 -4.21 -6.61
N GLU A 74 -24.92 -4.24 -5.45
CA GLU A 74 -24.30 -3.83 -4.19
C GLU A 74 -23.43 -4.95 -3.62
N TYR A 75 -22.22 -4.59 -3.21
CA TYR A 75 -21.27 -5.45 -2.49
C TYR A 75 -20.80 -4.72 -1.24
N LYS A 76 -20.21 -5.44 -0.28
CA LYS A 76 -19.63 -4.86 0.94
C LYS A 76 -18.13 -5.06 0.94
N SER A 77 -17.38 -4.02 1.30
CA SER A 77 -15.94 -4.13 1.48
C SER A 77 -15.60 -4.92 2.76
N ASP A 78 -14.33 -5.31 2.88
CA ASP A 78 -13.70 -5.80 4.10
C ASP A 78 -13.99 -4.94 5.36
N ALA A 79 -13.97 -3.62 5.21
CA ALA A 79 -14.35 -2.64 6.22
C ALA A 79 -15.88 -2.46 6.41
N GLY A 80 -16.71 -3.34 5.83
CA GLY A 80 -18.17 -3.36 5.98
C GLY A 80 -18.92 -2.25 5.24
N LYS A 81 -18.24 -1.41 4.44
CA LYS A 81 -18.87 -0.31 3.69
C LYS A 81 -19.49 -0.82 2.38
N PRO A 82 -20.73 -0.44 2.04
CA PRO A 82 -21.32 -0.81 0.76
C PRO A 82 -20.63 -0.07 -0.40
N TYR A 83 -20.46 -0.76 -1.52
CA TYR A 83 -20.01 -0.21 -2.79
C TYR A 83 -20.80 -0.85 -3.94
N TYR A 84 -21.05 -0.07 -4.98
CA TYR A 84 -21.87 -0.45 -6.13
C TYR A 84 -20.98 -0.79 -7.32
N TYR A 85 -21.13 -1.99 -7.85
CA TYR A 85 -20.34 -2.51 -8.96
C TYR A 85 -21.20 -2.74 -10.20
N ASN A 86 -20.81 -2.14 -11.33
CA ASN A 86 -21.46 -2.36 -12.61
C ASN A 86 -20.84 -3.58 -13.30
N SER A 87 -21.64 -4.63 -13.46
CA SER A 87 -21.23 -5.88 -14.10
C SER A 87 -20.90 -5.75 -15.59
N GLN A 88 -21.47 -4.75 -16.27
CA GLN A 88 -21.26 -4.43 -17.70
C GLN A 88 -20.05 -3.51 -17.91
N THR A 89 -19.96 -2.37 -17.20
CA THR A 89 -18.85 -1.40 -17.37
C THR A 89 -17.60 -1.73 -16.56
N LYS A 90 -17.68 -2.70 -15.63
CA LYS A 90 -16.62 -3.09 -14.67
C LYS A 90 -16.23 -1.99 -13.67
N GLU A 91 -16.99 -0.89 -13.62
CA GLU A 91 -16.78 0.20 -12.68
C GLU A 91 -17.25 -0.16 -11.26
N SER A 92 -16.55 0.35 -10.25
CA SER A 92 -17.00 0.35 -8.86
C SER A 92 -17.11 1.78 -8.36
N ARG A 93 -18.17 2.09 -7.60
CA ARG A 93 -18.39 3.40 -6.98
C ARG A 93 -18.90 3.29 -5.55
N TRP A 94 -18.51 4.23 -4.70
CA TRP A 94 -18.93 4.31 -3.30
C TRP A 94 -20.25 5.07 -3.11
N ALA A 95 -20.62 5.94 -4.06
CA ALA A 95 -21.91 6.62 -4.08
C ALA A 95 -22.94 5.80 -4.85
N LYS A 96 -24.20 5.81 -4.39
CA LYS A 96 -25.29 5.08 -5.03
C LYS A 96 -25.50 5.56 -6.49
N PRO A 97 -25.59 4.67 -7.49
CA PRO A 97 -25.92 5.08 -8.85
C PRO A 97 -27.34 5.64 -8.93
N LYS A 98 -27.52 6.78 -9.61
CA LYS A 98 -28.87 7.35 -9.89
C LYS A 98 -29.80 6.35 -10.56
N GLU A 99 -29.27 5.55 -11.48
CA GLU A 99 -29.99 4.45 -12.13
C GLU A 99 -30.58 3.43 -11.14
N LEU A 100 -30.01 3.28 -9.95
CA LEU A 100 -30.50 2.41 -8.87
C LEU A 100 -31.49 3.17 -7.96
N GLU A 101 -31.27 4.47 -7.72
CA GLU A 101 -32.19 5.35 -7.00
C GLU A 101 -33.53 5.53 -7.74
N ASP A 102 -33.48 5.74 -9.07
CA ASP A 102 -34.67 5.87 -9.93
C ASP A 102 -35.51 4.57 -9.98
N LEU A 103 -34.85 3.41 -9.82
CA LEU A 103 -35.51 2.10 -9.75
C LEU A 103 -36.14 1.82 -8.39
N GLU A 104 -35.47 2.16 -7.28
CA GLU A 104 -36.09 2.08 -5.94
C GLU A 104 -37.27 3.05 -5.81
N ALA A 105 -37.20 4.23 -6.44
CA ALA A 105 -38.34 5.15 -6.53
C ALA A 105 -39.50 4.55 -7.34
N ALA A 106 -39.21 3.83 -8.43
CA ALA A 106 -40.22 3.08 -9.19
C ALA A 106 -40.85 1.93 -8.36
N GLU A 107 -40.06 1.20 -7.57
CA GLU A 107 -40.59 0.17 -6.67
C GLU A 107 -41.47 0.77 -5.55
N ALA A 108 -41.08 1.90 -4.96
CA ALA A 108 -41.87 2.60 -3.94
C ALA A 108 -43.22 3.11 -4.48
N THR A 109 -43.27 3.58 -5.73
CA THR A 109 -44.55 3.99 -6.36
C THR A 109 -45.45 2.78 -6.66
N ASN A 110 -44.89 1.64 -7.08
CA ASN A 110 -45.66 0.40 -7.32
C ASN A 110 -46.17 -0.27 -6.03
N ALA A 111 -45.42 -0.18 -4.93
CA ALA A 111 -45.89 -0.64 -3.62
C ALA A 111 -47.14 0.14 -3.14
N THR A 112 -47.22 1.43 -3.49
CA THR A 112 -48.34 2.31 -3.12
C THR A 112 -49.63 1.99 -3.90
N THR A 113 -49.52 1.54 -5.16
CA THR A 113 -50.69 1.07 -5.95
C THR A 113 -51.12 -0.36 -5.60
N ALA A 114 -50.22 -1.24 -5.18
CA ALA A 114 -50.59 -2.59 -4.74
C ALA A 114 -51.44 -2.59 -3.46
N ALA A 115 -51.08 -1.77 -2.47
CA ALA A 115 -51.76 -1.67 -1.18
C ALA A 115 -53.23 -1.21 -1.26
N ALA A 116 -53.65 -0.59 -2.37
CA ALA A 116 -55.01 -0.08 -2.56
C ALA A 116 -56.04 -1.16 -2.97
N THR A 117 -55.62 -2.40 -3.27
CA THR A 117 -56.49 -3.39 -3.94
C THR A 117 -56.94 -4.58 -3.06
N GLU A 118 -56.41 -4.73 -1.84
CA GLU A 118 -56.77 -5.85 -0.94
C GLU A 118 -57.69 -5.49 0.23
N THR A 119 -58.23 -4.26 0.29
CA THR A 119 -59.18 -3.83 1.35
C THR A 119 -60.59 -3.56 0.81
N ALA A 120 -61.15 -4.47 0.00
CA ALA A 120 -62.49 -4.33 -0.58
C ALA A 120 -63.28 -5.66 -0.70
N ALA A 121 -63.14 -6.56 0.29
CA ALA A 121 -63.87 -7.83 0.33
C ALA A 121 -64.26 -8.31 1.75
N ALA A 122 -64.84 -7.43 2.57
CA ALA A 122 -65.54 -7.77 3.81
C ALA A 122 -66.75 -6.82 4.02
N VAL A 123 -67.83 -7.30 4.63
CA VAL A 123 -69.20 -6.91 4.24
C VAL A 123 -70.10 -6.41 5.39
N THR A 124 -70.62 -5.20 5.22
CA THR A 124 -71.88 -4.60 5.78
C THR A 124 -72.04 -4.25 7.27
N THR A 125 -72.93 -3.25 7.47
CA THR A 125 -73.47 -2.66 8.73
C THR A 125 -72.48 -1.70 9.46
N THR A 126 -72.84 -0.47 9.87
CA THR A 126 -74.18 0.13 10.10
C THR A 126 -74.21 1.66 9.87
N ALA A 127 -75.37 2.17 9.42
CA ALA A 127 -75.96 3.52 9.47
C ALA A 127 -75.17 4.80 9.92
N ALA A 128 -75.12 5.76 8.97
CA ALA A 128 -75.77 7.08 9.00
C ALA A 128 -75.20 8.32 9.76
N ALA A 129 -75.56 9.50 9.21
CA ALA A 129 -75.37 10.90 9.63
C ALA A 129 -73.91 11.44 9.53
N SER A 130 -73.57 12.34 8.61
CA SER A 130 -73.97 13.78 8.47
C SER A 130 -73.28 14.71 9.48
N ALA A 131 -72.80 15.91 9.14
CA ALA A 131 -72.50 16.55 7.85
C ALA A 131 -71.75 17.89 8.09
N ALA A 132 -70.76 18.22 7.25
CA ALA A 132 -70.20 19.58 7.06
C ALA A 132 -69.56 20.25 8.32
N THR A 133 -68.87 21.40 8.29
CA THR A 133 -68.71 22.44 7.26
C THR A 133 -67.38 23.22 7.44
N VAL A 134 -66.62 23.39 6.35
CA VAL A 134 -65.83 24.60 5.96
C VAL A 134 -64.60 25.07 6.79
N ALA A 135 -63.60 25.53 6.02
CA ALA A 135 -62.33 26.20 6.38
C ALA A 135 -62.57 27.72 6.67
N PRO A 136 -61.68 28.71 6.46
CA PRO A 136 -60.24 28.75 6.13
C PRO A 136 -59.45 29.27 7.39
N GLU A 137 -58.26 29.86 7.41
CA GLU A 137 -57.59 30.74 6.45
C GLU A 137 -56.08 30.84 6.73
N ALA A 138 -55.36 31.14 5.66
CA ALA A 138 -53.93 31.32 5.56
C ALA A 138 -53.44 32.63 6.20
N ASP A 139 -52.16 32.67 6.58
CA ASP A 139 -51.34 33.87 6.42
C ASP A 139 -49.86 33.51 6.18
N ALA A 140 -49.05 34.47 5.76
CA ALA A 140 -47.85 34.26 4.95
C ALA A 140 -46.54 34.82 5.54
N ALA A 141 -45.49 34.76 4.71
CA ALA A 141 -44.26 35.58 4.71
C ALA A 141 -43.11 35.23 5.70
N ALA A 142 -42.11 34.52 5.13
CA ALA A 142 -40.69 34.83 5.09
C ALA A 142 -40.00 35.67 6.20
N ALA A 143 -38.89 35.14 6.74
CA ALA A 143 -37.57 35.79 6.70
C ALA A 143 -36.41 34.83 7.07
N SER A 144 -35.19 35.21 6.69
CA SER A 144 -33.93 34.45 6.83
C SER A 144 -33.25 34.61 8.19
N SER A 145 -32.41 33.65 8.60
CA SER A 145 -31.03 33.95 9.06
C SER A 145 -30.17 32.68 9.13
N VAL A 146 -28.89 32.84 8.80
CA VAL A 146 -27.85 31.79 8.80
C VAL A 146 -26.79 32.15 9.86
N VAL A 147 -26.18 31.10 10.42
CA VAL A 147 -25.15 31.09 11.48
C VAL A 147 -24.05 32.15 11.37
N GLU A 148 -23.66 32.67 12.54
CA GLU A 148 -22.38 33.35 12.75
C GLU A 148 -21.35 32.44 13.46
N ASN A 149 -20.10 32.68 13.03
CA ASN A 149 -18.90 32.85 13.86
C ASN A 149 -17.79 31.78 13.83
N GLU A 150 -16.57 32.31 13.82
CA GLU A 150 -15.29 31.66 13.56
C GLU A 150 -14.55 31.31 14.87
N SER A 151 -13.51 30.48 14.78
CA SER A 151 -12.11 30.97 14.83
C SER A 151 -11.12 29.90 15.30
N SER A 152 -9.85 30.08 14.92
CA SER A 152 -8.72 29.22 15.27
C SER A 152 -8.09 29.57 16.62
N GLY A 153 -7.25 28.69 17.14
CA GLY A 153 -6.40 28.98 18.30
C GLY A 153 -5.28 27.96 18.47
N THR A 154 -4.07 28.31 18.04
CA THR A 154 -2.82 27.60 18.36
C THR A 154 -2.19 28.17 19.63
N ALA A 155 -1.60 27.31 20.48
CA ALA A 155 -0.61 27.73 21.48
C ALA A 155 0.31 26.57 21.91
N THR A 156 1.56 26.92 22.19
CA THR A 156 2.68 26.05 22.61
C THR A 156 3.01 26.22 24.09
N ALA A 157 3.53 25.18 24.76
CA ALA A 157 4.50 25.31 25.87
C ALA A 157 5.14 23.94 26.23
N GLU A 158 6.29 23.98 26.91
CA GLU A 158 7.21 22.85 27.13
C GLU A 158 7.25 22.31 28.58
N GLU A 159 7.99 21.20 28.71
CA GLU A 159 8.92 20.84 29.82
C GLU A 159 8.54 19.97 31.03
N GLN A 160 9.51 19.07 31.32
CA GLN A 160 9.92 18.41 32.59
C GLN A 160 9.05 17.34 33.28
N GLY A 161 9.74 16.31 33.80
CA GLY A 161 9.25 15.43 34.88
C GLY A 161 9.60 13.94 34.77
N GLN A 162 10.80 13.53 35.19
CA GLN A 162 11.18 12.10 35.30
C GLN A 162 10.78 11.47 36.65
N ALA A 163 10.50 10.16 36.62
CA ALA A 163 10.63 9.19 37.73
C ALA A 163 9.71 9.40 38.98
N ALA A 164 9.54 8.47 39.93
CA ALA A 164 10.23 7.20 40.18
C ALA A 164 9.37 6.15 40.95
N SER A 165 9.74 4.86 40.84
CA SER A 165 9.97 3.86 41.93
C SER A 165 8.86 3.54 42.96
N ALA A 166 8.38 2.28 43.06
CA ALA A 166 8.89 1.16 43.91
C ALA A 166 8.01 0.96 45.18
N PRO A 167 8.22 -0.03 46.11
CA PRO A 167 9.13 -1.20 46.21
C PRO A 167 8.36 -2.53 46.54
N ALA A 168 8.89 -3.55 47.25
CA ALA A 168 9.94 -4.55 46.93
C ALA A 168 9.91 -5.73 47.98
N GLY A 169 10.59 -6.87 47.71
CA GLY A 169 10.86 -7.97 48.68
C GLY A 169 10.73 -9.38 48.07
N GLN A 170 11.81 -10.00 47.54
CA GLN A 170 12.71 -11.02 48.15
C GLN A 170 12.13 -12.48 48.15
N GLU A 171 12.87 -13.55 47.80
CA GLU A 171 14.34 -13.75 47.72
C GLU A 171 14.81 -14.98 46.85
N GLN A 172 16.02 -14.89 46.23
CA GLN A 172 16.99 -15.95 45.78
C GLN A 172 16.57 -17.14 44.87
N SER A 173 17.42 -17.78 44.03
CA SER A 173 18.81 -17.58 43.51
C SER A 173 19.04 -18.53 42.30
N GLY A 174 19.70 -18.15 41.18
CA GLY A 174 21.15 -18.38 40.86
C GLY A 174 21.39 -19.73 40.15
N GLU A 175 22.21 -19.97 39.11
CA GLU A 175 23.31 -19.31 38.34
C GLU A 175 23.42 -20.01 36.94
N ALA A 176 24.19 -19.65 35.90
CA ALA A 176 24.75 -18.38 35.38
C ALA A 176 25.31 -18.60 33.93
N ALA A 177 25.14 -17.58 33.06
CA ALA A 177 26.13 -16.93 32.14
C ALA A 177 27.09 -17.75 31.21
N ALA A 178 27.57 -17.25 30.05
CA ALA A 178 27.19 -16.14 29.15
C ALA A 178 27.97 -16.22 27.80
N ASN A 179 27.67 -15.33 26.85
CA ASN A 179 28.19 -15.27 25.46
C ASN A 179 29.71 -15.01 25.30
N ALA A 180 30.21 -15.25 24.08
CA ALA A 180 31.52 -14.82 23.60
C ALA A 180 31.41 -13.92 22.35
N THR A 181 32.27 -12.89 22.27
CA THR A 181 32.65 -12.16 21.04
C THR A 181 34.15 -11.85 21.09
N ASP A 182 34.75 -11.66 19.92
CA ASP A 182 36.17 -11.86 19.60
C ASP A 182 37.09 -10.63 19.81
N ASP A 183 38.36 -10.87 20.18
CA ASP A 183 39.53 -10.05 19.82
C ASP A 183 40.83 -10.88 19.93
N SER A 184 41.83 -10.53 19.11
CA SER A 184 43.03 -11.33 18.82
C SER A 184 44.31 -10.85 19.53
N SER A 185 45.23 -11.77 19.89
CA SER A 185 46.56 -11.90 19.23
C SER A 185 47.68 -12.64 20.01
N LYS A 186 48.53 -13.34 19.23
CA LYS A 186 49.93 -13.82 19.49
C LYS A 186 50.19 -14.96 20.51
N GLN A 187 50.67 -16.15 20.06
CA GLN A 187 52.09 -16.57 19.80
C GLN A 187 52.86 -16.84 21.13
N GLU A 188 53.56 -17.95 21.42
CA GLU A 188 54.12 -19.13 20.69
C GLU A 188 54.31 -20.33 21.68
N ALA A 189 54.63 -21.59 21.33
CA ALA A 189 54.66 -22.42 20.11
C ALA A 189 54.90 -23.92 20.49
N SER A 190 55.11 -24.82 19.50
CA SER A 190 55.42 -26.28 19.62
C SER A 190 54.26 -27.19 20.10
N GLY A 191 53.95 -28.34 19.47
CA GLY A 191 54.53 -28.96 18.29
C GLY A 191 53.80 -30.25 17.86
N GLU A 192 53.24 -30.22 16.65
CA GLU A 192 52.87 -31.33 15.73
C GLU A 192 52.34 -32.71 16.20
N LYS A 193 51.09 -32.98 15.78
CA LYS A 193 50.65 -34.16 14.98
C LYS A 193 51.15 -35.56 15.37
N LYS A 194 50.20 -36.45 15.72
CA LYS A 194 49.79 -37.61 14.87
C LYS A 194 48.69 -38.45 15.53
N ASN A 195 47.50 -38.43 14.93
CA ASN A 195 46.53 -39.52 15.01
C ASN A 195 46.42 -40.15 13.62
N ALA A 196 47.12 -41.26 13.40
CA ALA A 196 46.95 -42.14 12.24
C ALA A 196 47.69 -43.48 12.50
N TYR A 197 47.15 -44.58 11.97
CA TYR A 197 47.75 -45.94 11.94
C TYR A 197 47.88 -46.72 13.26
N ILE A 198 46.73 -47.12 13.85
CA ILE A 198 46.64 -48.37 14.60
C ILE A 198 45.84 -49.37 13.75
N MET A 199 46.51 -50.05 12.80
CA MET A 199 46.06 -51.29 12.12
C MET A 199 47.09 -51.77 11.07
N LYS A 200 48.37 -51.98 11.44
CA LYS A 200 49.33 -52.69 10.55
C LYS A 200 50.58 -53.28 11.22
N PHE A 201 50.44 -54.11 12.27
CA PHE A 201 51.51 -55.05 12.65
C PHE A 201 51.02 -56.32 13.38
N LEU A 202 50.15 -57.08 12.71
CA LEU A 202 49.87 -58.47 13.06
C LEU A 202 50.08 -59.33 11.81
N ILE A 203 51.28 -59.92 11.69
CA ILE A 203 51.63 -61.21 11.04
C ILE A 203 53.17 -61.30 10.96
N PHE A 204 53.71 -62.49 11.26
CA PHE A 204 55.13 -62.90 11.13
C PHE A 204 56.09 -62.22 12.15
N VAL A 205 56.72 -62.92 13.12
CA VAL A 205 57.60 -64.09 12.95
C VAL A 205 57.55 -64.97 14.21
N SER A 206 57.45 -66.29 14.01
CA SER A 206 57.96 -67.28 14.98
C SER A 206 59.39 -67.65 14.61
N SER A 207 60.39 -67.41 15.48
CA SER A 207 61.56 -68.29 15.64
C SER A 207 62.48 -67.87 16.79
N ALA A 208 62.98 -68.87 17.50
CA ALA A 208 64.26 -68.95 18.22
C ALA A 208 64.78 -67.73 19.03
N ALA A 209 64.89 -67.92 20.36
CA ALA A 209 66.20 -68.19 20.96
C ALA A 209 66.07 -68.71 22.40
N SER A 210 66.37 -69.99 22.62
CA SER A 210 66.71 -70.48 23.96
C SER A 210 68.19 -70.22 24.24
N LYS A 211 68.49 -69.43 25.27
CA LYS A 211 69.75 -69.55 26.02
C LYS A 211 69.45 -69.42 27.52
N LYS A 212 69.95 -70.39 28.29
CA LYS A 212 70.10 -70.27 29.74
C LYS A 212 71.30 -69.37 30.03
N GLU A 213 71.26 -68.68 31.16
CA GLU A 213 72.31 -68.76 32.17
C GLU A 213 71.69 -68.48 33.55
N ASP A 214 72.15 -69.21 34.56
CA ASP A 214 71.72 -69.09 35.96
C ASP A 214 72.46 -67.93 36.64
N ASP A 215 71.84 -67.24 37.61
CA ASP A 215 72.38 -67.23 38.98
C ASP A 215 71.35 -66.82 40.04
N ASP A 216 71.67 -67.13 41.30
CA ASP A 216 70.82 -67.11 42.50
C ASP A 216 70.36 -65.72 42.98
N ALA A 217 69.06 -65.60 43.26
CA ALA A 217 68.53 -64.58 44.16
C ALA A 217 67.22 -65.06 44.83
N GLN A 218 67.26 -65.15 46.16
CA GLN A 218 66.17 -65.61 47.02
C GLN A 218 64.81 -64.92 46.76
N PRO A 219 63.67 -65.60 47.00
CA PRO A 219 62.36 -65.00 46.85
C PRO A 219 62.16 -63.89 47.90
N VAL A 220 62.36 -62.64 47.49
CA VAL A 220 61.97 -61.46 48.25
C VAL A 220 60.46 -61.51 48.45
N LYS A 221 60.03 -62.01 49.61
CA LYS A 221 58.66 -61.87 50.07
C LYS A 221 58.35 -60.38 50.07
N LYS A 222 57.51 -59.92 49.14
CA LYS A 222 56.93 -58.57 49.20
C LYS A 222 56.19 -58.46 50.53
N THR A 223 56.82 -57.83 51.51
CA THR A 223 56.21 -57.44 52.78
C THR A 223 55.25 -56.30 52.47
N TYR A 224 54.01 -56.68 52.17
CA TYR A 224 52.92 -55.72 52.00
C TYR A 224 52.58 -55.09 53.35
N THR A 225 53.07 -53.88 53.58
CA THR A 225 52.68 -53.02 54.70
C THR A 225 51.49 -52.17 54.30
N TRP A 226 50.33 -52.46 54.88
CA TRP A 226 49.11 -51.69 54.66
C TRP A 226 49.02 -50.59 55.72
N ASN A 227 48.98 -49.33 55.29
CA ASN A 227 48.99 -48.18 56.19
C ASN A 227 47.63 -47.95 56.85
N THR A 228 46.54 -48.48 56.27
CA THR A 228 45.20 -48.41 56.87
C THR A 228 44.48 -49.77 56.90
N LYS A 229 43.53 -49.91 57.83
CA LYS A 229 42.69 -51.11 57.93
C LYS A 229 41.78 -51.33 56.72
N GLU A 230 41.37 -50.25 56.04
CA GLU A 230 40.56 -50.35 54.82
C GLU A 230 41.42 -50.77 53.61
N GLU A 231 42.65 -50.27 53.49
CA GLU A 231 43.62 -50.72 52.49
C GLU A 231 43.94 -52.22 52.65
N ALA A 232 44.16 -52.70 53.88
CA ALA A 232 44.35 -54.12 54.18
C ALA A 232 43.13 -55.00 53.79
N LYS A 233 41.89 -54.50 54.01
CA LYS A 233 40.67 -55.16 53.54
C LYS A 233 40.57 -55.13 52.02
N GLN A 234 40.95 -54.03 51.37
CA GLN A 234 40.87 -53.88 49.92
C GLN A 234 41.87 -54.81 49.23
N ALA A 235 43.10 -54.91 49.72
CA ALA A 235 44.09 -55.87 49.23
C ALA A 235 43.64 -57.34 49.41
N PHE A 236 42.90 -57.65 50.49
CA PHE A 236 42.29 -58.97 50.68
C PHE A 236 41.14 -59.25 49.68
N LYS A 237 40.33 -58.24 49.34
CA LYS A 237 39.31 -58.34 48.27
C LYS A 237 39.94 -58.44 46.88
N GLU A 238 41.03 -57.71 46.64
CA GLU A 238 41.79 -57.76 45.39
C GLU A 238 42.45 -59.13 45.20
N LEU A 239 43.00 -59.74 46.27
CA LEU A 239 43.47 -61.12 46.25
C LEU A 239 42.38 -62.12 45.84
N LEU A 240 41.16 -61.97 46.37
CA LEU A 240 40.00 -62.79 45.99
C LEU A 240 39.67 -62.61 44.49
N LYS A 241 39.75 -61.38 43.97
CA LYS A 241 39.52 -61.05 42.55
C LYS A 241 40.62 -61.61 41.64
N GLU A 242 41.89 -61.46 42.03
CA GLU A 242 43.07 -61.92 41.27
C GLU A 242 43.14 -63.45 41.18
N LYS A 243 42.81 -64.16 42.27
CA LYS A 243 42.66 -65.63 42.25
C LYS A 243 41.33 -66.10 41.63
N ARG A 244 40.52 -65.19 41.08
CA ARG A 244 39.21 -65.44 40.44
C ARG A 244 38.28 -66.30 41.28
N VAL A 245 38.17 -65.99 42.58
CA VAL A 245 37.27 -66.70 43.48
C VAL A 245 35.82 -66.45 43.06
N PRO A 246 35.05 -67.49 42.66
CA PRO A 246 33.67 -67.31 42.17
C PRO A 246 32.71 -66.76 43.21
N SER A 247 31.71 -65.99 42.77
CA SER A 247 30.63 -65.48 43.62
C SER A 247 29.83 -66.59 44.34
N ASN A 248 29.69 -67.76 43.72
CA ASN A 248 29.03 -68.92 44.33
C ASN A 248 29.90 -69.74 45.31
N ALA A 249 31.21 -69.47 45.43
CA ALA A 249 32.13 -70.29 46.22
C ALA A 249 31.84 -70.23 47.74
N SER A 250 32.18 -71.32 48.45
CA SER A 250 32.18 -71.37 49.91
C SER A 250 33.46 -70.74 50.49
N TRP A 251 33.40 -70.31 51.76
CA TRP A 251 34.58 -69.76 52.46
C TRP A 251 35.76 -70.76 52.47
N GLU A 252 35.51 -72.06 52.58
CA GLU A 252 36.56 -73.08 52.61
C GLU A 252 37.20 -73.31 51.24
N GLN A 253 36.41 -73.26 50.16
CA GLN A 253 36.91 -73.32 48.78
C GLN A 253 37.74 -72.08 48.46
N ALA A 254 37.23 -70.89 48.77
CA ALA A 254 37.93 -69.63 48.63
C ALA A 254 39.23 -69.60 49.44
N MET A 255 39.18 -70.03 50.71
CA MET A 255 40.35 -70.11 51.59
C MET A 255 41.45 -70.98 51.01
N LYS A 256 41.13 -72.16 50.44
CA LYS A 256 42.12 -73.02 49.76
C LYS A 256 42.80 -72.34 48.57
N MET A 257 42.11 -71.46 47.84
CA MET A 257 42.67 -70.72 46.70
C MET A 257 43.60 -69.58 47.11
N ILE A 258 43.43 -69.01 48.31
CA ILE A 258 44.15 -67.80 48.75
C ILE A 258 45.16 -68.04 49.89
N ILE A 259 45.08 -69.16 50.63
CA ILE A 259 45.87 -69.37 51.87
C ILE A 259 47.39 -69.31 51.68
N ASN A 260 47.88 -69.68 50.50
CA ASN A 260 49.31 -69.67 50.16
C ASN A 260 49.83 -68.29 49.71
N ASP A 261 48.94 -67.30 49.55
CA ASP A 261 49.32 -65.97 49.08
C ASP A 261 49.76 -65.07 50.25
N PRO A 262 50.90 -64.34 50.16
CA PRO A 262 51.32 -63.40 51.21
C PRO A 262 50.23 -62.40 51.62
N ARG A 263 49.39 -61.94 50.67
CA ARG A 263 48.30 -60.99 50.95
C ARG A 263 47.18 -61.60 51.79
N TYR A 264 47.08 -62.92 51.94
CA TYR A 264 46.13 -63.56 52.87
C TYR A 264 46.37 -63.16 54.33
N SER A 265 47.59 -62.76 54.68
CA SER A 265 47.96 -62.29 56.02
C SER A 265 47.57 -60.83 56.30
N ALA A 266 47.12 -60.07 55.29
CA ALA A 266 46.75 -58.65 55.41
C ALA A 266 45.71 -58.37 56.51
N LEU A 267 44.78 -59.31 56.73
CA LEU A 267 43.81 -59.27 57.82
C LEU A 267 44.23 -60.32 58.86
N ALA A 268 44.50 -59.91 60.10
CA ALA A 268 44.95 -60.85 61.12
C ALA A 268 43.83 -61.78 61.64
N LYS A 269 42.58 -61.28 61.75
CA LYS A 269 41.47 -61.99 62.38
C LYS A 269 40.63 -62.76 61.36
N LEU A 270 40.31 -64.03 61.67
CA LEU A 270 39.46 -64.87 60.82
C LEU A 270 38.05 -64.29 60.61
N SER A 271 37.49 -63.59 61.61
CA SER A 271 36.22 -62.88 61.50
C SER A 271 36.28 -61.74 60.47
N GLU A 272 37.36 -60.94 60.48
CA GLU A 272 37.58 -59.85 59.54
C GLU A 272 37.79 -60.39 58.11
N LYS A 273 38.51 -61.52 57.96
CA LYS A 273 38.63 -62.23 56.67
C LYS A 273 37.29 -62.73 56.14
N LYS A 274 36.48 -63.39 56.98
CA LYS A 274 35.14 -63.87 56.60
C LYS A 274 34.20 -62.71 56.25
N GLN A 275 34.28 -61.59 56.98
CA GLN A 275 33.51 -60.38 56.67
C GLN A 275 33.94 -59.75 55.33
N ALA A 276 35.25 -59.63 55.08
CA ALA A 276 35.78 -59.14 53.81
C ALA A 276 35.42 -60.06 52.63
N PHE A 277 35.42 -61.38 52.82
CA PHE A 277 34.99 -62.36 51.83
C PHE A 277 33.48 -62.30 51.53
N ASN A 278 32.62 -62.19 52.55
CA ASN A 278 31.18 -62.04 52.32
C ASN A 278 30.88 -60.72 51.61
N ALA A 279 31.59 -59.64 51.95
CA ALA A 279 31.50 -58.37 51.23
C ALA A 279 32.03 -58.45 49.79
N TYR A 280 33.13 -59.18 49.55
CA TYR A 280 33.60 -59.50 48.20
C TYR A 280 32.55 -60.29 47.42
N LYS A 281 32.00 -61.38 47.97
CA LYS A 281 30.98 -62.21 47.32
C LYS A 281 29.78 -61.41 46.85
N VAL A 282 29.21 -60.56 47.73
CA VAL A 282 28.08 -59.68 47.37
C VAL A 282 28.48 -58.66 46.32
N GLN A 283 29.68 -58.09 46.41
CA GLN A 283 30.21 -57.13 45.44
C GLN A 283 30.45 -57.78 44.06
N THR A 284 31.05 -58.97 44.00
CA THR A 284 31.32 -59.71 42.76
C THR A 284 30.02 -60.20 42.11
N GLU A 285 29.07 -60.71 42.89
CA GLU A 285 27.75 -61.08 42.35
C GLU A 285 27.00 -59.86 41.78
N LYS A 286 27.17 -58.69 42.40
CA LYS A 286 26.66 -57.42 41.89
C LYS A 286 27.38 -56.99 40.61
N GLU A 287 28.71 -57.01 40.59
CA GLU A 287 29.55 -56.68 39.42
C GLU A 287 29.24 -57.61 38.23
N GLU A 288 29.13 -58.93 38.43
CA GLU A 288 28.75 -59.91 37.40
C GLU A 288 27.35 -59.63 36.82
N LYS A 289 26.37 -59.30 37.68
CA LYS A 289 25.01 -58.93 37.26
C LYS A 289 24.97 -57.57 36.54
N GLU A 290 25.84 -56.64 36.93
CA GLU A 290 25.95 -55.30 36.32
C GLU A 290 26.67 -55.38 34.95
N GLU A 291 27.75 -56.16 34.84
CA GLU A 291 28.44 -56.44 33.58
C GLU A 291 27.53 -57.17 32.58
N ALA A 292 26.76 -58.17 33.03
CA ALA A 292 25.78 -58.86 32.18
C ALA A 292 24.67 -57.90 31.68
N ARG A 293 24.18 -57.00 32.54
CA ARG A 293 23.24 -55.94 32.14
C ARG A 293 23.86 -54.95 31.16
N SER A 294 25.12 -54.57 31.37
CA SER A 294 25.85 -53.65 30.48
C SER A 294 26.04 -54.26 29.10
N LYS A 295 26.50 -55.52 29.01
CA LYS A 295 26.64 -56.24 27.73
C LYS A 295 25.31 -56.42 27.02
N TYR A 296 24.22 -56.68 27.74
CA TYR A 296 22.90 -56.78 27.11
C TYR A 296 22.38 -55.42 26.61
N LYS A 297 22.66 -54.33 27.33
CA LYS A 297 22.36 -52.97 26.86
C LYS A 297 23.17 -52.61 25.61
N GLU A 298 24.46 -52.92 25.61
CA GLU A 298 25.35 -52.74 24.46
C GLU A 298 24.90 -53.58 23.24
N ALA A 299 24.45 -54.82 23.45
CA ALA A 299 23.86 -55.64 22.40
C ALA A 299 22.61 -54.98 21.80
N LYS A 300 21.68 -54.47 22.64
CA LYS A 300 20.50 -53.71 22.19
C LYS A 300 20.88 -52.49 21.35
N GLU A 301 21.81 -51.66 21.83
CA GLU A 301 22.29 -50.48 21.10
C GLU A 301 22.99 -50.85 19.78
N SER A 302 23.75 -51.95 19.76
CA SER A 302 24.41 -52.47 18.56
C SER A 302 23.40 -52.94 17.51
N PHE A 303 22.39 -53.70 17.91
CA PHE A 303 21.31 -54.15 17.04
C PHE A 303 20.47 -53.00 16.48
N GLN A 304 20.13 -52.03 17.33
CA GLN A 304 19.45 -50.80 16.89
C GLN A 304 20.26 -50.09 15.80
N ARG A 305 21.53 -49.76 16.08
CA ARG A 305 22.42 -49.09 15.11
C ARG A 305 22.65 -49.91 13.84
N PHE A 306 22.69 -51.24 13.95
CA PHE A 306 22.76 -52.14 12.81
C PHE A 306 21.53 -51.94 11.91
N LEU A 307 20.31 -52.05 12.44
CA LEU A 307 19.09 -51.86 11.67
C LEU A 307 18.93 -50.43 11.11
N GLU A 308 19.30 -49.38 11.86
CA GLU A 308 19.19 -47.97 11.43
C GLU A 308 20.10 -47.57 10.25
N ASN A 309 21.16 -48.34 10.01
CA ASN A 309 22.21 -48.00 9.03
C ASN A 309 22.45 -49.10 7.99
N HIS A 310 21.75 -50.23 8.06
CA HIS A 310 21.89 -51.32 7.09
C HIS A 310 21.17 -50.98 5.78
N GLU A 311 21.89 -50.98 4.66
CA GLU A 311 21.41 -50.60 3.31
C GLU A 311 20.07 -51.24 2.89
N LYS A 312 19.87 -52.52 3.21
CA LYS A 312 18.63 -53.27 2.87
C LYS A 312 17.50 -53.11 3.89
N MET A 313 17.67 -52.28 4.91
CA MET A 313 16.65 -51.97 5.91
C MET A 313 16.02 -50.61 5.59
N THR A 314 14.69 -50.59 5.48
CA THR A 314 13.91 -49.40 5.11
C THR A 314 12.64 -49.32 5.97
N SER A 315 11.99 -48.16 6.01
CA SER A 315 10.73 -47.95 6.73
C SER A 315 9.57 -48.87 6.33
N THR A 316 9.66 -49.57 5.19
CA THR A 316 8.65 -50.50 4.68
C THR A 316 9.02 -51.98 4.88
N THR A 317 10.22 -52.27 5.39
CA THR A 317 10.75 -53.63 5.55
C THR A 317 10.08 -54.35 6.73
N ARG A 318 9.14 -55.27 6.44
CA ARG A 318 8.38 -56.04 7.46
C ARG A 318 9.27 -56.94 8.33
N TYR A 319 8.91 -57.15 9.60
CA TYR A 319 9.73 -57.91 10.57
C TYR A 319 10.10 -59.32 10.09
N LYS A 320 9.15 -60.08 9.51
CA LYS A 320 9.43 -61.41 8.94
C LYS A 320 10.41 -61.39 7.77
N LYS A 321 10.51 -60.27 7.02
CA LYS A 321 11.52 -60.05 5.97
C LYS A 321 12.87 -59.72 6.61
N ALA A 322 12.90 -58.87 7.64
CA ALA A 322 14.12 -58.58 8.40
C ALA A 322 14.70 -59.83 9.07
N GLU A 323 13.85 -60.66 9.69
CA GLU A 323 14.22 -61.96 10.26
C GLU A 323 14.81 -62.92 9.21
N GLN A 324 14.24 -62.97 8.01
CA GLN A 324 14.79 -63.77 6.91
C GLN A 324 16.16 -63.26 6.42
N MET A 325 16.42 -61.95 6.50
CA MET A 325 17.68 -61.35 6.03
C MET A 325 18.79 -61.35 7.09
N PHE A 326 18.43 -61.27 8.37
CA PHE A 326 19.37 -61.02 9.47
C PHE A 326 19.36 -62.13 10.54
N GLY A 327 18.46 -63.12 10.45
CA GLY A 327 18.26 -64.16 11.45
C GLY A 327 19.47 -65.05 11.76
N GLU A 328 20.44 -65.15 10.84
CA GLU A 328 21.69 -65.89 11.06
C GLU A 328 22.79 -65.03 11.72
N MET A 329 22.59 -63.72 11.85
CA MET A 329 23.62 -62.80 12.36
C MET A 329 23.68 -62.79 13.89
N GLU A 330 24.89 -62.68 14.45
CA GLU A 330 25.09 -62.62 15.91
C GLU A 330 24.34 -61.45 16.55
N VAL A 331 24.31 -60.27 15.89
CA VAL A 331 23.58 -59.09 16.37
C VAL A 331 22.06 -59.30 16.49
N TRP A 332 21.48 -60.19 15.67
CA TRP A 332 20.07 -60.56 15.75
C TRP A 332 19.82 -61.56 16.88
N ASN A 333 20.71 -62.54 17.03
CA ASN A 333 20.56 -63.62 18.01
C ASN A 333 21.00 -63.25 19.44
N ALA A 334 21.75 -62.16 19.62
CA ALA A 334 22.17 -61.65 20.93
C ALA A 334 21.01 -61.09 21.79
N ILE A 335 19.81 -60.93 21.23
CA ILE A 335 18.67 -60.23 21.85
C ILE A 335 17.42 -61.12 21.83
N SER A 336 16.62 -61.04 22.91
CA SER A 336 15.33 -61.72 23.01
C SER A 336 14.34 -61.26 21.92
N GLU A 337 13.43 -62.15 21.49
CA GLU A 337 12.47 -61.81 20.43
C GLU A 337 11.55 -60.62 20.82
N ARG A 338 11.18 -60.50 22.10
CA ARG A 338 10.42 -59.35 22.61
C ARG A 338 11.18 -58.04 22.40
N ASP A 339 12.42 -57.99 22.87
CA ASP A 339 13.26 -56.81 22.78
C ASP A 339 13.60 -56.48 21.31
N ARG A 340 13.71 -57.50 20.43
CA ARG A 340 13.89 -57.31 18.98
C ARG A 340 12.69 -56.64 18.34
N LEU A 341 11.47 -57.02 18.71
CA LEU A 341 10.24 -56.40 18.19
C LEU A 341 10.11 -54.94 18.64
N GLU A 342 10.35 -54.66 19.93
CA GLU A 342 10.35 -53.29 20.47
C GLU A 342 11.36 -52.38 19.73
N ILE A 343 12.63 -52.82 19.62
CA ILE A 343 13.66 -52.05 18.90
C ILE A 343 13.33 -51.91 17.42
N TYR A 344 12.78 -52.94 16.79
CA TYR A 344 12.41 -52.89 15.37
C TYR A 344 11.30 -51.87 15.08
N GLU A 345 10.31 -51.72 15.96
CA GLU A 345 9.25 -50.70 15.82
C GLU A 345 9.83 -49.28 15.93
N ASP A 346 10.70 -49.04 16.92
CA ASP A 346 11.42 -47.76 17.09
C ASP A 346 12.29 -47.44 15.87
N VAL A 347 13.03 -48.43 15.34
CA VAL A 347 13.88 -48.25 14.15
C VAL A 347 13.04 -48.00 12.89
N LEU A 348 11.91 -48.67 12.69
CA LEU A 348 11.02 -48.36 11.57
C LEU A 348 10.52 -46.91 11.62
N PHE A 349 10.13 -46.43 12.81
CA PHE A 349 9.70 -45.06 12.99
C PHE A 349 10.84 -44.06 12.72
N PHE A 350 12.04 -44.35 13.22
CA PHE A 350 13.24 -43.55 12.95
C PHE A 350 13.58 -43.52 11.44
N LEU A 351 13.60 -44.66 10.77
CA LEU A 351 13.83 -44.77 9.32
C LEU A 351 12.77 -44.00 8.52
N SER A 352 11.48 -44.17 8.85
CA SER A 352 10.40 -43.42 8.18
C SER A 352 10.57 -41.90 8.33
N LYS A 353 10.97 -41.45 9.52
CA LYS A 353 11.26 -40.04 9.80
C LYS A 353 12.50 -39.55 9.04
N LYS A 354 13.57 -40.34 9.00
CA LYS A 354 14.84 -40.06 8.30
C LYS A 354 14.65 -39.97 6.79
N GLU A 355 14.02 -40.99 6.19
CA GLU A 355 13.68 -41.05 4.76
C GLU A 355 12.78 -39.86 4.35
N LYS A 356 11.74 -39.56 5.15
CA LYS A 356 10.84 -38.42 4.90
C LYS A 356 11.57 -37.07 5.00
N GLU A 357 12.54 -36.93 5.90
CA GLU A 357 13.33 -35.71 6.02
C GLU A 357 14.35 -35.56 4.88
N GLN A 358 15.00 -36.66 4.48
CA GLN A 358 15.88 -36.69 3.30
C GLN A 358 15.11 -36.33 2.02
N ALA A 359 13.89 -36.83 1.84
CA ALA A 359 13.03 -36.47 0.71
C ALA A 359 12.67 -34.97 0.69
N LYS A 360 12.40 -34.35 1.85
CA LYS A 360 12.21 -32.88 1.93
C LYS A 360 13.49 -32.12 1.60
N GLN A 361 14.64 -32.57 2.12
CA GLN A 361 15.93 -31.93 1.89
C GLN A 361 16.30 -31.98 0.40
N LEU A 362 16.07 -33.11 -0.27
CA LEU A 362 16.26 -33.26 -1.71
C LEU A 362 15.30 -32.36 -2.50
N ARG A 363 13.99 -32.37 -2.20
CA ARG A 363 13.02 -31.46 -2.83
C ARG A 363 13.43 -30.00 -2.68
N LYS A 364 13.88 -29.60 -1.48
CA LYS A 364 14.38 -28.24 -1.20
C LYS A 364 15.65 -27.92 -2.00
N ARG A 365 16.64 -28.83 -2.02
CA ARG A 365 17.88 -28.69 -2.81
C ARG A 365 17.55 -28.47 -4.28
N ASN A 366 16.68 -29.30 -4.84
CA ASN A 366 16.33 -29.27 -6.26
C ASN A 366 15.56 -27.99 -6.60
N TRP A 367 14.65 -27.55 -5.73
CA TRP A 367 13.96 -26.27 -5.86
C TRP A 367 14.94 -25.08 -5.88
N GLU A 368 15.83 -25.00 -4.89
CA GLU A 368 16.83 -23.92 -4.79
C GLU A 368 17.81 -23.95 -5.98
N ALA A 369 18.17 -25.15 -6.46
CA ALA A 369 19.01 -25.31 -7.65
C ALA A 369 18.31 -24.85 -8.94
N LEU A 370 17.08 -25.32 -9.22
CA LEU A 370 16.30 -24.89 -10.39
C LEU A 370 16.08 -23.38 -10.36
N LYS A 371 15.67 -22.84 -9.21
CA LYS A 371 15.46 -21.39 -9.06
C LYS A 371 16.74 -20.61 -9.36
N ASN A 372 17.88 -21.03 -8.81
CA ASN A 372 19.17 -20.37 -9.08
C ASN A 372 19.58 -20.46 -10.56
N ILE A 373 19.23 -21.55 -11.26
CA ILE A 373 19.47 -21.66 -12.71
C ILE A 373 18.58 -20.67 -13.48
N LEU A 374 17.29 -20.58 -13.16
CA LEU A 374 16.36 -19.61 -13.73
C LEU A 374 16.81 -18.15 -13.47
N ASP A 375 17.14 -17.81 -12.22
CA ASP A 375 17.58 -16.48 -11.78
C ASP A 375 18.87 -15.99 -12.51
N ASN A 376 19.70 -16.90 -13.03
CA ASN A 376 20.91 -16.56 -13.80
C ASN A 376 20.75 -16.68 -15.33
N MET A 377 19.58 -17.10 -15.85
CA MET A 377 19.34 -17.26 -17.29
C MET A 377 18.80 -15.97 -17.92
N ALA A 378 19.69 -15.19 -18.53
CA ALA A 378 19.36 -13.92 -19.21
C ALA A 378 18.40 -14.05 -20.42
N ASN A 379 18.13 -15.26 -20.89
CA ASN A 379 17.16 -15.59 -21.93
C ASN A 379 15.76 -15.90 -21.40
N VAL A 380 15.58 -16.08 -20.09
CA VAL A 380 14.26 -16.14 -19.46
C VAL A 380 13.78 -14.72 -19.19
N THR A 381 12.54 -14.45 -19.58
CA THR A 381 11.88 -13.14 -19.46
C THR A 381 10.48 -13.33 -18.88
N TYR A 382 9.83 -12.25 -18.47
CA TYR A 382 8.46 -12.27 -17.97
C TYR A 382 7.41 -12.83 -18.97
N CYS A 383 7.73 -12.91 -20.28
CA CYS A 383 6.88 -13.53 -21.30
C CYS A 383 7.25 -14.98 -21.65
N THR A 384 8.32 -15.53 -21.09
CA THR A 384 8.82 -16.86 -21.47
C THR A 384 7.84 -17.94 -21.04
N THR A 385 7.53 -18.88 -21.94
CA THR A 385 6.66 -20.01 -21.66
C THR A 385 7.43 -21.18 -21.04
N TRP A 386 6.72 -22.09 -20.33
CA TRP A 386 7.35 -23.29 -19.77
C TRP A 386 8.04 -24.15 -20.83
N SER A 387 7.46 -24.28 -22.03
CA SER A 387 8.04 -25.06 -23.13
C SER A 387 9.40 -24.50 -23.59
N GLU A 388 9.53 -23.17 -23.65
CA GLU A 388 10.78 -22.49 -24.00
C GLU A 388 11.80 -22.61 -22.86
N ALA A 389 11.36 -22.38 -21.63
CA ALA A 389 12.19 -22.54 -20.44
C ALA A 389 12.72 -23.97 -20.28
N GLN A 390 11.90 -24.99 -20.58
CA GLN A 390 12.33 -26.38 -20.56
C GLN A 390 13.44 -26.66 -21.59
N GLN A 391 13.37 -26.06 -22.79
CA GLN A 391 14.46 -26.15 -23.77
C GLN A 391 15.73 -25.46 -23.24
N TYR A 392 15.61 -24.26 -22.67
CA TYR A 392 16.74 -23.54 -22.08
C TYR A 392 17.39 -24.28 -20.90
N LEU A 393 16.60 -25.01 -20.11
CA LEU A 393 17.11 -25.90 -19.06
C LEU A 393 17.84 -27.11 -19.63
N MET A 394 17.35 -27.73 -20.72
CA MET A 394 18.06 -28.81 -21.41
C MET A 394 19.38 -28.35 -22.05
N ASP A 395 19.43 -27.10 -22.52
CA ASP A 395 20.64 -26.49 -23.07
C ASP A 395 21.62 -26.00 -21.98
N ASN A 396 21.21 -26.00 -20.70
CA ASN A 396 22.03 -25.56 -19.58
C ASN A 396 22.83 -26.73 -18.97
N PRO A 397 24.17 -26.70 -18.96
CA PRO A 397 24.98 -27.83 -18.47
C PRO A 397 24.73 -28.16 -16.99
N THR A 398 24.43 -27.17 -16.15
CA THR A 398 24.20 -27.39 -14.71
C THR A 398 22.90 -28.14 -14.43
N PHE A 399 21.91 -28.07 -15.32
CA PHE A 399 20.69 -28.88 -15.25
C PHE A 399 20.87 -30.22 -15.98
N ALA A 400 21.58 -30.23 -17.11
CA ALA A 400 21.85 -31.42 -17.91
C ALA A 400 22.76 -32.46 -17.21
N GLU A 401 23.59 -32.04 -16.25
CA GLU A 401 24.49 -32.92 -15.49
C GLU A 401 23.93 -33.41 -14.13
N ASP A 402 22.91 -32.75 -13.56
CA ASP A 402 22.31 -33.13 -12.26
C ASP A 402 21.10 -34.08 -12.46
N GLU A 403 21.35 -35.39 -12.38
CA GLU A 403 20.33 -36.44 -12.50
C GLU A 403 19.25 -36.35 -11.41
N GLU A 404 19.60 -35.94 -10.19
CA GLU A 404 18.64 -35.77 -9.10
C GLU A 404 17.70 -34.59 -9.39
N LEU A 405 18.19 -33.52 -10.02
CA LEU A 405 17.41 -32.35 -10.42
C LEU A 405 16.47 -32.66 -11.60
N GLN A 406 16.94 -33.44 -12.59
CA GLN A 406 16.09 -33.91 -13.70
C GLN A 406 14.95 -34.83 -13.24
N ASN A 407 15.19 -35.59 -12.18
CA ASN A 407 14.20 -36.47 -11.54
C ASN A 407 13.31 -35.76 -10.50
N MET A 408 13.37 -34.43 -10.39
CA MET A 408 12.42 -33.65 -9.57
C MET A 408 10.97 -33.83 -10.04
N ASP A 409 10.03 -33.66 -9.12
CA ASP A 409 8.60 -33.66 -9.46
C ASP A 409 8.28 -32.56 -10.48
N LYS A 410 7.45 -32.89 -11.48
CA LYS A 410 7.10 -31.97 -12.57
C LYS A 410 6.21 -30.83 -12.11
N GLU A 411 5.38 -31.06 -11.09
CA GLU A 411 4.58 -30.02 -10.46
C GLU A 411 5.48 -29.02 -9.73
N ASP A 412 6.49 -29.51 -8.99
CA ASP A 412 7.46 -28.64 -8.32
C ASP A 412 8.26 -27.79 -9.32
N ALA A 413 8.70 -28.38 -10.42
CA ALA A 413 9.38 -27.65 -11.49
C ALA A 413 8.50 -26.54 -12.09
N LEU A 414 7.22 -26.83 -12.32
CA LEU A 414 6.23 -25.87 -12.84
C LEU A 414 5.95 -24.73 -11.84
N ILE A 415 5.76 -25.03 -10.55
CA ILE A 415 5.49 -23.98 -9.55
C ILE A 415 6.74 -23.11 -9.33
N CYS A 416 7.94 -23.70 -9.29
CA CYS A 416 9.21 -22.95 -9.21
C CYS A 416 9.38 -22.00 -10.40
N PHE A 417 9.03 -22.45 -11.60
CA PHE A 417 9.03 -21.61 -12.80
C PHE A 417 7.96 -20.52 -12.75
N GLU A 418 6.73 -20.85 -12.34
CA GLU A 418 5.64 -19.87 -12.21
C GLU A 418 5.99 -18.77 -11.19
N GLU A 419 6.59 -19.12 -10.06
CA GLU A 419 7.04 -18.15 -9.05
C GLU A 419 8.12 -17.21 -9.63
N HIS A 420 9.08 -17.75 -10.39
CA HIS A 420 10.11 -16.96 -11.05
C HIS A 420 9.53 -16.02 -12.14
N ILE A 421 8.64 -16.52 -13.00
CA ILE A 421 7.98 -15.67 -14.02
C ILE A 421 7.15 -14.56 -13.37
N ARG A 422 6.33 -14.87 -12.35
CA ARG A 422 5.56 -13.85 -11.61
C ARG A 422 6.46 -12.80 -10.94
N ALA A 423 7.67 -13.18 -10.51
CA ALA A 423 8.65 -12.23 -10.00
C ALA A 423 9.17 -11.29 -11.10
N LEU A 424 9.48 -11.82 -12.29
CA LEU A 424 9.87 -11.01 -13.45
C LEU A 424 8.75 -10.09 -13.96
N GLU A 425 7.50 -10.58 -14.02
CA GLU A 425 6.32 -9.77 -14.35
C GLU A 425 6.16 -8.58 -13.38
N LYS A 426 6.35 -8.84 -12.08
CA LYS A 426 6.30 -7.81 -11.03
C LYS A 426 7.43 -6.79 -11.19
N GLU A 427 8.64 -7.23 -11.55
CA GLU A 427 9.78 -6.32 -11.77
C GLU A 427 9.59 -5.44 -13.03
N GLU A 428 9.03 -5.99 -14.12
CA GLU A 428 8.67 -5.23 -15.34
C GLU A 428 7.68 -4.11 -15.02
N GLU A 429 6.58 -4.44 -14.33
CA GLU A 429 5.57 -3.45 -13.98
C GLU A 429 6.13 -2.43 -12.96
N GLU A 430 6.98 -2.85 -12.01
CA GLU A 430 7.68 -1.90 -11.13
C GLU A 430 8.60 -0.93 -11.88
N GLU A 431 9.41 -1.38 -12.84
CA GLU A 431 10.25 -0.48 -13.66
C GLU A 431 9.43 0.43 -14.58
N LYS A 432 8.33 -0.07 -15.13
CA LYS A 432 7.35 0.71 -15.90
C LYS A 432 6.68 1.79 -15.04
N GLN A 433 6.27 1.48 -13.82
CA GLN A 433 5.76 2.47 -12.86
C GLN A 433 6.85 3.49 -12.44
N LYS A 434 8.08 3.04 -12.16
CA LYS A 434 9.22 3.95 -11.90
C LYS A 434 9.49 4.87 -13.10
N SER A 435 9.39 4.37 -14.33
CA SER A 435 9.53 5.13 -15.57
C SER A 435 8.43 6.20 -15.70
N LEU A 436 7.16 5.82 -15.51
CA LEU A 436 6.03 6.77 -15.52
C LEU A 436 6.13 7.84 -14.42
N LEU A 437 6.67 7.50 -13.25
CA LEU A 437 6.92 8.47 -12.16
C LEU A 437 8.11 9.40 -12.48
N ARG A 438 9.19 8.89 -13.07
CA ARG A 438 10.32 9.69 -13.58
C ARG A 438 9.84 10.67 -14.65
N GLU A 439 8.99 10.21 -15.57
CA GLU A 439 8.35 11.00 -16.62
C GLU A 439 7.48 12.12 -16.03
N ARG A 440 6.51 11.78 -15.18
CA ARG A 440 5.64 12.76 -14.49
C ARG A 440 6.43 13.80 -13.70
N ARG A 441 7.53 13.38 -13.05
CA ARG A 441 8.44 14.28 -12.32
C ARG A 441 9.21 15.21 -13.26
N ARG A 442 9.64 14.73 -14.44
CA ARG A 442 10.28 15.56 -15.48
C ARG A 442 9.28 16.59 -16.02
N GLN A 443 8.06 16.17 -16.32
CA GLN A 443 6.98 17.06 -16.80
C GLN A 443 6.66 18.17 -15.79
N ARG A 444 6.55 17.85 -14.49
CA ARG A 444 6.41 18.87 -13.43
C ARG A 444 7.59 19.84 -13.40
N LYS A 445 8.84 19.36 -13.48
CA LYS A 445 10.03 20.23 -13.52
C LYS A 445 10.04 21.13 -14.74
N ASN A 446 9.57 20.66 -15.90
CA ASN A 446 9.49 21.48 -17.11
C ASN A 446 8.45 22.61 -16.95
N ARG A 447 7.30 22.32 -16.30
CA ARG A 447 6.32 23.36 -15.91
C ARG A 447 6.92 24.40 -14.95
N GLU A 448 7.60 23.94 -13.90
CA GLU A 448 8.27 24.84 -12.93
C GLU A 448 9.36 25.69 -13.60
N SER A 449 10.13 25.10 -14.52
CA SER A 449 11.15 25.82 -15.29
C SER A 449 10.54 26.85 -16.26
N PHE A 450 9.40 26.54 -16.87
CA PHE A 450 8.65 27.51 -17.69
C PHE A 450 8.01 28.62 -16.85
N GLN A 451 7.59 28.32 -15.60
CA GLN A 451 7.11 29.34 -14.68
C GLN A 451 8.21 30.35 -14.33
N LEU A 452 9.41 29.85 -13.98
CA LEU A 452 10.58 30.70 -13.75
C LEU A 452 10.98 31.54 -14.98
N PHE A 453 10.72 31.05 -16.19
CA PHE A 453 10.91 31.84 -17.40
C PHE A 453 9.91 33.00 -17.51
N LEU A 454 8.65 32.81 -17.11
CA LEU A 454 7.67 33.90 -17.04
C LEU A 454 8.08 34.92 -15.97
N ASP A 455 8.60 34.46 -14.82
CA ASP A 455 9.16 35.33 -13.79
C ASP A 455 10.33 36.17 -14.32
N GLU A 456 11.29 35.55 -15.01
CA GLU A 456 12.39 36.25 -15.69
C GLU A 456 11.88 37.29 -16.70
N LEU A 457 10.90 36.95 -17.54
CA LEU A 457 10.31 37.91 -18.50
C LEU A 457 9.62 39.09 -17.80
N HIS A 458 9.05 38.86 -16.60
CA HIS A 458 8.41 39.90 -15.80
C HIS A 458 9.45 40.83 -15.14
N GLU A 459 10.52 40.27 -14.56
CA GLU A 459 11.64 41.03 -14.00
C GLU A 459 12.34 41.91 -15.06
N HIS A 460 12.45 41.43 -16.30
CA HIS A 460 12.97 42.22 -17.43
C HIS A 460 11.96 43.22 -18.02
N GLY A 461 10.74 43.30 -17.49
CA GLY A 461 9.68 44.20 -17.95
C GLY A 461 9.09 43.86 -19.32
N GLN A 462 9.38 42.67 -19.86
CA GLN A 462 8.82 42.19 -21.14
C GLN A 462 7.41 41.60 -20.93
N LEU A 463 7.17 41.01 -19.77
CA LEU A 463 5.87 40.47 -19.35
C LEU A 463 5.24 41.37 -18.27
N HIS A 464 4.01 41.81 -18.53
CA HIS A 464 3.22 42.64 -17.61
C HIS A 464 1.71 42.35 -17.73
N SER A 465 0.86 42.91 -16.86
CA SER A 465 -0.59 42.57 -16.81
C SER A 465 -1.38 42.84 -18.09
N MET A 466 -0.83 43.64 -19.00
CA MET A 466 -1.41 43.96 -20.32
C MET A 466 -0.77 43.18 -21.50
N SER A 467 0.18 42.27 -21.26
CA SER A 467 0.91 41.59 -22.32
C SER A 467 0.02 40.59 -23.06
N SER A 468 0.19 40.49 -24.38
CA SER A 468 -0.49 39.47 -25.18
C SER A 468 0.40 38.28 -25.47
N TRP A 469 -0.18 37.07 -25.56
CA TRP A 469 0.58 35.88 -25.94
C TRP A 469 1.22 36.02 -27.32
N MET A 470 0.50 36.61 -28.29
CA MET A 470 0.97 36.75 -29.67
C MET A 470 2.21 37.64 -29.79
N GLU A 471 2.30 38.69 -28.96
CA GLU A 471 3.43 39.62 -28.89
C GLU A 471 4.67 38.96 -28.29
N LEU A 472 4.52 38.15 -27.24
CA LEU A 472 5.63 37.48 -26.57
C LEU A 472 5.97 36.11 -27.17
N TYR A 473 5.12 35.54 -28.03
CA TYR A 473 5.36 34.24 -28.67
C TYR A 473 6.70 34.14 -29.42
N PRO A 474 7.21 35.16 -30.14
CA PRO A 474 8.54 35.08 -30.76
C PRO A 474 9.67 34.88 -29.75
N THR A 475 9.62 35.57 -28.61
CA THR A 475 10.58 35.38 -27.51
C THR A 475 10.38 34.02 -26.85
N ILE A 476 9.14 33.68 -26.49
CA ILE A 476 8.79 32.46 -25.76
C ILE A 476 9.15 31.20 -26.55
N SER A 477 8.83 31.18 -27.84
CA SER A 477 9.08 30.02 -28.72
C SER A 477 10.57 29.78 -29.04
N SER A 478 11.43 30.77 -28.78
CA SER A 478 12.89 30.64 -28.92
C SER A 478 13.56 29.98 -27.70
N ASP A 479 12.90 29.94 -26.54
CA ASP A 479 13.46 29.38 -25.31
C ASP A 479 13.26 27.86 -25.24
N ILE A 480 14.31 27.14 -24.82
CA ILE A 480 14.31 25.69 -24.68
C ILE A 480 13.26 25.19 -23.68
N ARG A 481 12.90 25.99 -22.66
CA ARG A 481 11.89 25.69 -21.64
C ARG A 481 10.49 25.63 -22.23
N PHE A 482 10.19 26.43 -23.25
CA PHE A 482 8.96 26.31 -24.03
C PHE A 482 8.94 25.01 -24.83
N THR A 483 10.01 24.71 -25.57
CA THR A 483 10.12 23.45 -26.35
C THR A 483 9.96 22.23 -25.45
N ASN A 484 10.61 22.24 -24.27
CA ASN A 484 10.52 21.20 -23.26
C ASN A 484 9.11 20.99 -22.69
N MET A 485 8.21 21.97 -22.82
CA MET A 485 6.81 21.92 -22.37
C MET A 485 5.84 21.36 -23.41
N LEU A 486 6.25 21.23 -24.68
CA LEU A 486 5.37 20.77 -25.76
C LEU A 486 5.02 19.28 -25.63
N GLY A 487 3.79 18.93 -26.02
CA GLY A 487 3.29 17.55 -26.02
C GLY A 487 3.01 16.95 -24.64
N GLN A 488 3.19 17.70 -23.54
CA GLN A 488 2.91 17.21 -22.20
C GLN A 488 1.42 17.32 -21.82
N PRO A 489 0.88 16.37 -21.01
CA PRO A 489 -0.46 16.49 -20.45
C PRO A 489 -0.52 17.53 -19.32
N GLY A 490 -1.68 18.16 -19.18
CA GLY A 490 -1.98 19.20 -18.18
C GLY A 490 -1.99 20.61 -18.79
N SER A 491 -1.72 21.62 -17.95
CA SER A 491 -1.65 23.03 -18.38
C SER A 491 -0.58 23.23 -19.46
N THR A 492 -0.98 23.82 -20.59
CA THR A 492 -0.05 24.19 -21.66
C THR A 492 0.75 25.43 -21.29
N ALA A 493 1.81 25.72 -22.05
CA ALA A 493 2.58 26.96 -21.90
C ALA A 493 1.70 28.23 -22.05
N LEU A 494 0.66 28.18 -22.90
CA LEU A 494 -0.32 29.26 -23.05
C LEU A 494 -1.21 29.39 -21.80
N ASP A 495 -1.57 28.30 -21.14
CA ASP A 495 -2.40 28.35 -19.94
C ASP A 495 -1.61 28.90 -18.75
N LEU A 496 -0.36 28.46 -18.57
CA LEU A 496 0.55 29.02 -17.56
C LEU A 496 0.76 30.53 -17.76
N PHE A 497 0.95 30.98 -19.01
CA PHE A 497 1.01 32.40 -19.34
C PHE A 497 -0.28 33.15 -18.99
N LYS A 498 -1.45 32.59 -19.32
CA LYS A 498 -2.75 33.21 -19.01
C LYS A 498 -2.95 33.34 -17.50
N PHE A 499 -2.65 32.29 -16.74
CA PHE A 499 -2.76 32.31 -15.28
C PHE A 499 -1.84 33.39 -14.71
N TYR A 500 -0.58 33.43 -15.14
CA TYR A 500 0.38 34.45 -14.71
C TYR A 500 -0.11 35.88 -15.00
N VAL A 501 -0.54 36.16 -16.23
CA VAL A 501 -1.06 37.48 -16.61
C VAL A 501 -2.34 37.84 -15.84
N GLU A 502 -3.18 36.86 -15.50
CA GLU A 502 -4.37 37.10 -14.68
C GLU A 502 -4.01 37.38 -13.21
N ASP A 503 -3.03 36.69 -12.65
CA ASP A 503 -2.49 36.98 -11.31
C ASP A 503 -1.87 38.39 -11.25
N LEU A 504 -1.19 38.85 -12.32
CA LEU A 504 -0.74 40.24 -12.43
C LEU A 504 -1.90 41.24 -12.42
N LYS A 505 -3.02 40.94 -13.10
CA LYS A 505 -4.21 41.79 -13.10
C LYS A 505 -4.95 41.77 -11.77
N ALA A 506 -4.99 40.64 -11.06
CA ALA A 506 -5.65 40.53 -9.76
C ALA A 506 -5.03 41.51 -8.74
N ARG A 507 -3.71 41.73 -8.81
CA ARG A 507 -2.98 42.73 -8.01
C ARG A 507 -3.34 44.20 -8.31
N TYR A 508 -4.04 44.49 -9.41
CA TYR A 508 -4.31 45.87 -9.87
C TYR A 508 -4.98 46.75 -8.81
N HIS A 509 -5.92 46.23 -8.01
CA HIS A 509 -6.64 47.05 -7.04
C HIS A 509 -5.75 47.55 -5.89
N ASP A 510 -4.86 46.68 -5.39
CA ASP A 510 -3.89 47.02 -4.34
C ASP A 510 -2.77 47.90 -4.89
N GLU A 511 -2.24 47.58 -6.07
CA GLU A 511 -1.23 48.41 -6.74
C GLU A 511 -1.75 49.80 -7.08
N LYS A 512 -3.01 49.92 -7.54
CA LYS A 512 -3.67 51.22 -7.78
C LYS A 512 -3.82 52.04 -6.50
N LYS A 513 -3.94 51.39 -5.33
CA LYS A 513 -3.94 52.08 -4.03
C LYS A 513 -2.54 52.62 -3.71
N ILE A 514 -1.50 51.78 -3.83
CA ILE A 514 -0.10 52.18 -3.63
C ILE A 514 0.28 53.33 -4.58
N ILE A 515 -0.12 53.28 -5.85
CA ILE A 515 0.10 54.34 -6.82
C ILE A 515 -0.56 55.66 -6.37
N LYS A 516 -1.84 55.65 -5.96
CA LYS A 516 -2.51 56.85 -5.44
C LYS A 516 -1.80 57.44 -4.22
N ASP A 517 -1.34 56.58 -3.31
CA ASP A 517 -0.62 57.01 -2.11
C ASP A 517 0.74 57.63 -2.48
N ILE A 518 1.48 57.07 -3.44
CA ILE A 518 2.71 57.70 -3.99
C ILE A 518 2.43 59.07 -4.58
N LEU A 519 1.39 59.22 -5.40
CA LEU A 519 1.04 60.50 -6.03
C LEU A 519 0.65 61.55 -4.98
N LYS A 520 -0.12 61.13 -3.94
CA LYS A 520 -0.49 61.98 -2.81
C LYS A 520 0.74 62.45 -2.01
N ASP A 521 1.66 61.53 -1.68
CA ASP A 521 2.88 61.84 -0.94
C ASP A 521 3.83 62.77 -1.72
N LYS A 522 3.77 62.73 -3.06
CA LYS A 522 4.53 63.62 -3.97
C LYS A 522 3.79 64.91 -4.32
N GLY A 523 2.54 65.08 -3.89
CA GLY A 523 1.68 66.23 -4.24
C GLY A 523 1.30 66.29 -5.72
N PHE A 524 1.41 65.19 -6.47
CA PHE A 524 1.19 65.15 -7.91
C PHE A 524 -0.30 64.90 -8.24
N VAL A 525 -0.87 65.76 -9.08
CA VAL A 525 -2.25 65.64 -9.57
C VAL A 525 -2.22 65.32 -11.05
N VAL A 526 -2.96 64.29 -11.46
CA VAL A 526 -3.15 63.98 -12.88
C VAL A 526 -4.18 64.94 -13.47
N GLU A 527 -3.75 65.64 -14.52
CA GLU A 527 -4.50 66.59 -15.36
C GLU A 527 -4.62 66.07 -16.80
N VAL A 528 -5.48 66.67 -17.62
CA VAL A 528 -5.78 66.20 -19.00
C VAL A 528 -4.55 66.26 -19.92
N ASN A 529 -3.61 67.15 -19.64
CA ASN A 529 -2.35 67.33 -20.37
C ASN A 529 -1.17 66.52 -19.79
N THR A 530 -1.37 65.76 -18.72
CA THR A 530 -0.29 65.00 -18.06
C THR A 530 0.20 63.87 -18.96
N SER A 531 1.51 63.80 -19.24
CA SER A 531 2.07 62.71 -20.03
C SER A 531 2.25 61.42 -19.20
N PHE A 532 2.30 60.28 -19.88
CA PHE A 532 2.63 59.01 -19.22
C PHE A 532 4.06 58.98 -18.69
N GLU A 533 5.01 59.65 -19.36
CA GLU A 533 6.41 59.72 -18.96
C GLU A 533 6.60 60.50 -17.65
N ASP A 534 5.90 61.62 -17.48
CA ASP A 534 5.89 62.39 -16.23
C ASP A 534 5.32 61.56 -15.08
N PHE A 535 4.20 60.87 -15.33
CA PHE A 535 3.53 60.01 -14.36
C PHE A 535 4.43 58.86 -13.89
N VAL A 536 5.08 58.16 -14.83
CA VAL A 536 6.04 57.09 -14.52
C VAL A 536 7.26 57.65 -13.77
N THR A 537 7.79 58.81 -14.16
CA THR A 537 8.93 59.45 -13.48
C THR A 537 8.61 59.74 -12.02
N VAL A 538 7.42 60.25 -11.72
CA VAL A 538 6.96 60.50 -10.34
C VAL A 538 6.83 59.20 -9.54
N ILE A 539 6.26 58.15 -10.12
CA ILE A 539 6.09 56.85 -9.44
C ILE A 539 7.47 56.22 -9.17
N SER A 540 8.29 56.05 -10.19
CA SER A 540 9.63 55.45 -10.15
C SER A 540 10.61 56.19 -9.24
N SER A 541 10.35 57.46 -8.90
CA SER A 541 11.11 58.21 -7.88
C SER A 541 10.93 57.70 -6.43
N THR A 542 10.17 56.62 -6.23
CA THR A 542 9.85 56.05 -4.91
C THR A 542 10.17 54.56 -4.87
N LYS A 543 10.85 54.08 -3.82
CA LYS A 543 11.19 52.65 -3.64
C LYS A 543 9.98 51.71 -3.69
N ARG A 544 8.78 52.18 -3.32
CA ARG A 544 7.51 51.43 -3.44
C ARG A 544 7.14 51.06 -4.89
N ALA A 545 7.76 51.67 -5.90
CA ALA A 545 7.47 51.38 -7.30
C ALA A 545 8.09 50.06 -7.81
N THR A 546 9.12 49.52 -7.15
CA THR A 546 9.85 48.33 -7.64
C THR A 546 9.03 47.04 -7.58
N THR A 547 7.89 47.04 -6.90
CA THR A 547 6.97 45.89 -6.78
C THR A 547 5.70 46.05 -7.62
N LEU A 548 5.55 47.16 -8.34
CA LEU A 548 4.36 47.47 -9.14
C LEU A 548 4.53 46.92 -10.56
N ASP A 549 3.49 46.29 -11.09
CA ASP A 549 3.50 45.83 -12.48
C ASP A 549 3.38 47.02 -13.46
N ALA A 550 4.18 47.00 -14.52
CA ALA A 550 4.21 48.08 -15.52
C ALA A 550 2.87 48.24 -16.27
N GLY A 551 2.15 47.15 -16.50
CA GLY A 551 0.80 47.15 -17.06
C GLY A 551 -0.21 47.77 -16.11
N ASN A 552 -0.13 47.43 -14.82
CA ASN A 552 -0.97 48.02 -13.77
C ASN A 552 -0.69 49.51 -13.56
N ILE A 553 0.56 49.97 -13.66
CA ILE A 553 0.91 51.41 -13.69
C ILE A 553 0.19 52.10 -14.87
N LYS A 554 0.22 51.51 -16.07
CA LYS A 554 -0.46 52.05 -17.26
C LYS A 554 -1.99 52.04 -17.13
N LEU A 555 -2.57 50.98 -16.58
CA LEU A 555 -4.00 50.90 -16.25
C LEU A 555 -4.42 51.91 -15.16
N ALA A 556 -3.53 52.23 -14.22
CA ALA A 556 -3.77 53.24 -13.20
C ALA A 556 -3.71 54.65 -13.81
N PHE A 557 -2.73 54.92 -14.67
CA PHE A 557 -2.62 56.17 -15.44
C PHE A 557 -3.90 56.44 -16.25
N ASN A 558 -4.28 55.52 -17.13
CA ASN A 558 -5.46 55.66 -17.99
C ASN A 558 -6.73 55.95 -17.17
N SER A 559 -6.94 55.23 -16.06
CA SER A 559 -8.10 55.43 -15.18
C SER A 559 -8.06 56.74 -14.38
N LEU A 560 -6.88 57.31 -14.11
CA LEU A 560 -6.73 58.61 -13.47
C LEU A 560 -6.88 59.76 -14.47
N LEU A 561 -6.41 59.57 -15.71
CA LEU A 561 -6.56 60.53 -16.81
C LEU A 561 -8.03 60.65 -17.24
N GLU A 562 -8.74 59.53 -17.43
CA GLU A 562 -10.20 59.52 -17.66
C GLU A 562 -10.96 60.25 -16.54
N LYS A 563 -10.51 60.10 -15.28
CA LYS A 563 -11.06 60.84 -14.14
C LYS A 563 -10.67 62.33 -14.14
N ALA A 564 -9.57 62.72 -14.76
CA ALA A 564 -9.23 64.13 -14.98
C ALA A 564 -10.13 64.75 -16.05
N GLU A 565 -10.27 64.09 -17.19
CA GLU A 565 -11.20 64.50 -18.26
C GLU A 565 -12.65 64.58 -17.80
N ALA A 566 -13.12 63.62 -17.00
CA ALA A 566 -14.47 63.64 -16.45
C ALA A 566 -14.71 64.82 -15.48
N ARG A 567 -13.69 65.23 -14.71
CA ARG A 567 -13.75 66.42 -13.85
C ARG A 567 -13.79 67.70 -14.68
N GLU A 568 -12.93 67.82 -15.69
CA GLU A 568 -12.90 69.01 -16.54
C GLU A 568 -14.21 69.15 -17.33
N ARG A 569 -14.75 68.05 -17.86
CA ARG A 569 -16.05 68.03 -18.55
C ARG A 569 -17.25 68.37 -17.63
N GLU A 570 -17.21 68.03 -16.34
CA GLU A 570 -18.23 68.51 -15.38
C GLU A 570 -18.03 69.99 -15.04
N ARG A 571 -16.78 70.46 -14.92
CA ARG A 571 -16.47 71.88 -14.72
C ARG A 571 -16.97 72.73 -15.90
N GLU A 572 -16.69 72.33 -17.14
CA GLU A 572 -17.23 72.97 -18.36
C GLU A 572 -18.76 73.04 -18.33
N LYS A 573 -19.45 71.94 -17.94
CA LYS A 573 -20.91 71.94 -17.79
C LYS A 573 -21.39 72.83 -16.65
N GLU A 574 -20.68 72.91 -15.53
CA GLU A 574 -21.03 73.78 -14.41
C GLU A 574 -20.86 75.26 -14.79
N GLU A 575 -19.75 75.61 -15.44
CA GLU A 575 -19.50 76.94 -15.99
C GLU A 575 -20.56 77.29 -17.05
N ALA A 576 -20.91 76.38 -17.97
CA ALA A 576 -21.99 76.58 -18.94
C ALA A 576 -23.38 76.73 -18.27
N ARG A 577 -23.69 75.95 -17.22
CA ARG A 577 -24.92 76.10 -16.43
C ARG A 577 -24.95 77.45 -15.70
N LYS A 578 -23.82 77.90 -15.16
CA LYS A 578 -23.66 79.20 -14.50
C LYS A 578 -23.86 80.34 -15.48
N MET A 579 -23.29 80.26 -16.69
CA MET A 579 -23.53 81.20 -17.78
C MET A 579 -25.02 81.22 -18.16
N LYS A 580 -25.64 80.06 -18.43
CA LYS A 580 -27.07 79.98 -18.77
C LYS A 580 -28.01 80.54 -17.67
N ARG A 581 -27.64 80.43 -16.39
CA ARG A 581 -28.34 81.10 -15.28
C ARG A 581 -28.24 82.61 -15.37
N LYS A 582 -27.05 83.16 -15.62
CA LYS A 582 -26.84 84.61 -15.84
C LYS A 582 -27.66 85.11 -17.05
N GLU A 583 -27.62 84.40 -18.17
CA GLU A 583 -28.45 84.70 -19.35
C GLU A 583 -29.95 84.70 -19.01
N SER A 584 -30.42 83.72 -18.24
CA SER A 584 -31.83 83.61 -17.86
C SER A 584 -32.26 84.73 -16.91
N ALA A 585 -31.40 85.13 -15.96
CA ALA A 585 -31.63 86.28 -15.10
C ALA A 585 -31.69 87.59 -15.91
N PHE A 586 -30.78 87.77 -16.88
CA PHE A 586 -30.77 88.90 -17.79
C PHE A 586 -32.03 88.96 -18.67
N LYS A 587 -32.48 87.84 -19.25
CA LYS A 587 -33.76 87.78 -19.99
C LYS A 587 -34.97 88.04 -19.08
N SER A 588 -34.94 87.62 -17.82
CA SER A 588 -35.98 87.94 -16.84
C SER A 588 -36.03 89.43 -16.50
N MET A 589 -34.87 90.08 -16.34
CA MET A 589 -34.74 91.52 -16.14
C MET A 589 -35.32 92.30 -17.34
N LEU A 590 -34.97 91.92 -18.57
CA LEU A 590 -35.55 92.52 -19.79
C LEU A 590 -37.07 92.35 -19.85
N LYS A 591 -37.61 91.19 -19.44
CA LYS A 591 -39.06 90.93 -19.39
C LYS A 591 -39.80 91.75 -18.34
N GLN A 592 -39.14 92.15 -17.26
CA GLN A 592 -39.72 92.94 -16.16
C GLN A 592 -39.53 94.46 -16.33
N ALA A 593 -38.94 94.88 -17.46
CA ALA A 593 -38.72 96.28 -17.80
C ALA A 593 -40.02 97.11 -17.71
N THR A 594 -39.92 98.28 -17.07
CA THR A 594 -41.01 99.25 -16.97
C THR A 594 -40.49 100.64 -17.38
N PRO A 595 -41.00 101.25 -18.46
CA PRO A 595 -41.97 100.72 -19.42
C PRO A 595 -41.50 99.44 -20.14
N PRO A 596 -42.42 98.61 -20.66
CA PRO A 596 -42.07 97.44 -21.48
C PRO A 596 -41.18 97.79 -22.68
N ILE A 597 -40.42 96.80 -23.14
CA ILE A 597 -39.58 96.93 -24.33
C ILE A 597 -40.45 96.77 -25.58
N GLU A 598 -40.44 97.76 -26.47
CA GLU A 598 -41.18 97.77 -27.74
C GLU A 598 -40.41 97.00 -28.83
N LEU A 599 -41.11 96.49 -29.85
CA LEU A 599 -40.54 95.56 -30.86
C LEU A 599 -39.42 96.18 -31.72
N ASP A 600 -39.39 97.50 -31.86
CA ASP A 600 -38.38 98.28 -32.59
C ASP A 600 -37.25 98.83 -31.70
N ALA A 601 -37.24 98.50 -30.40
CA ALA A 601 -36.27 99.03 -29.45
C ALA A 601 -34.82 98.64 -29.78
N VAL A 602 -33.95 99.65 -29.93
CA VAL A 602 -32.52 99.47 -30.13
C VAL A 602 -31.82 99.31 -28.77
N TRP A 603 -30.87 98.36 -28.68
CA TRP A 603 -30.16 98.04 -27.44
C TRP A 603 -29.57 99.26 -26.74
N GLU A 604 -28.89 100.15 -27.47
CA GLU A 604 -28.20 101.32 -26.90
C GLU A 604 -29.18 102.28 -26.19
N ASP A 605 -30.41 102.44 -26.70
CA ASP A 605 -31.40 103.39 -26.18
C ASP A 605 -32.10 102.91 -24.90
N ILE A 606 -32.06 101.60 -24.64
CA ILE A 606 -32.65 100.97 -23.44
C ILE A 606 -31.61 100.51 -22.42
N ARG A 607 -30.35 100.33 -22.83
CA ARG A 607 -29.24 99.82 -22.01
C ARG A 607 -29.10 100.56 -20.68
N ASP A 608 -29.12 101.89 -20.72
CA ASP A 608 -28.94 102.76 -19.55
C ASP A 608 -30.00 102.55 -18.45
N ARG A 609 -31.18 102.00 -18.80
CA ARG A 609 -32.25 101.67 -17.85
C ARG A 609 -31.85 100.53 -16.91
N PHE A 610 -30.97 99.64 -17.36
CA PHE A 610 -30.60 98.40 -16.65
C PHE A 610 -29.21 98.45 -16.00
N VAL A 611 -28.45 99.54 -16.15
CA VAL A 611 -27.04 99.62 -15.70
C VAL A 611 -26.87 99.36 -14.19
N LYS A 612 -27.90 99.60 -13.38
CA LYS A 612 -27.91 99.37 -11.91
C LYS A 612 -28.49 98.02 -11.49
N GLU A 613 -28.94 97.20 -12.44
CA GLU A 613 -29.54 95.90 -12.14
C GLU A 613 -28.44 94.84 -11.96
N PRO A 614 -28.47 94.02 -10.88
CA PRO A 614 -27.46 92.99 -10.65
C PRO A 614 -27.31 92.01 -11.81
N ALA A 615 -28.41 91.66 -12.48
CA ALA A 615 -28.40 90.77 -13.65
C ALA A 615 -27.64 91.37 -14.85
N PHE A 616 -27.62 92.71 -14.98
CA PHE A 616 -26.86 93.42 -16.03
C PHE A 616 -25.36 93.44 -15.70
N GLU A 617 -25.01 93.74 -14.45
CA GLU A 617 -23.61 93.72 -13.97
C GLU A 617 -22.99 92.31 -14.05
N ASP A 618 -23.77 91.26 -13.79
CA ASP A 618 -23.34 89.87 -13.81
C ASP A 618 -22.80 89.40 -15.18
N ILE A 619 -23.22 90.03 -16.27
CA ILE A 619 -22.74 89.75 -17.63
C ILE A 619 -21.77 90.85 -18.03
N THR A 620 -20.46 90.62 -17.84
CA THR A 620 -19.42 91.65 -18.01
C THR A 620 -19.11 91.99 -19.47
N LEU A 621 -19.36 91.07 -20.40
CA LEU A 621 -19.10 91.24 -21.84
C LEU A 621 -20.29 91.89 -22.54
N GLU A 622 -20.07 93.09 -23.09
CA GLU A 622 -21.12 93.84 -23.80
C GLU A 622 -21.62 93.11 -25.08
N SER A 623 -20.77 92.31 -25.72
CA SER A 623 -21.17 91.44 -26.83
C SER A 623 -22.18 90.37 -26.41
N GLU A 624 -22.03 89.81 -25.21
CA GLU A 624 -22.95 88.81 -24.65
C GLU A 624 -24.29 89.47 -24.32
N ARG A 625 -24.27 90.64 -23.68
CA ARG A 625 -25.49 91.44 -23.43
C ARG A 625 -26.29 91.69 -24.72
N LYS A 626 -25.60 92.13 -25.77
CA LYS A 626 -26.19 92.36 -27.10
C LYS A 626 -26.74 91.09 -27.74
N ARG A 627 -26.06 89.94 -27.64
CA ARG A 627 -26.59 88.64 -28.09
C ARG A 627 -27.87 88.30 -27.35
N ILE A 628 -27.83 88.33 -26.02
CA ILE A 628 -28.96 87.91 -25.16
C ILE A 628 -30.18 88.81 -25.36
N PHE A 629 -29.96 90.12 -25.59
CA PHE A 629 -31.02 91.05 -25.98
C PHE A 629 -31.61 90.71 -27.36
N LYS A 630 -30.77 90.47 -28.37
CA LYS A 630 -31.25 90.07 -29.71
C LYS A 630 -32.06 88.75 -29.65
N ASP A 631 -31.57 87.77 -28.90
CA ASP A 631 -32.28 86.51 -28.66
C ASP A 631 -33.57 86.68 -27.84
N PHE A 632 -33.72 87.80 -27.13
CA PHE A 632 -34.95 88.15 -26.39
C PHE A 632 -35.95 88.84 -27.32
N MET A 633 -35.50 89.78 -28.15
CA MET A 633 -36.34 90.40 -29.18
C MET A 633 -36.90 89.37 -30.16
N HIS A 634 -36.08 88.41 -30.61
CA HIS A 634 -36.54 87.33 -31.50
C HIS A 634 -37.50 86.30 -30.83
N VAL A 635 -37.76 86.43 -29.52
CA VAL A 635 -38.78 85.67 -28.79
C VAL A 635 -40.01 86.55 -28.45
N LEU A 636 -39.92 87.86 -28.71
CA LEU A 636 -41.04 88.80 -28.66
C LEU A 636 -41.70 88.99 -30.04
N GLU A 637 -40.93 88.86 -31.12
CA GLU A 637 -41.40 88.68 -32.51
C GLU A 637 -42.25 87.39 -32.68
#